data_AF-A0A7X7IQ20-F1
#
_entry.id   AF-A0A7X7IQ20-F1
#
_cell.length_a   1.000
_cell.length_b   1.000
_cell.length_c   1.000
_cell.angle_alpha   90.00
_cell.angle_beta   90.00
_cell.angle_gamma   90.00
#
_symmetry.space_group_name_H-M   'P 1'
#
loop_
_entity.id
_entity.type
_entity.pdbx_description
1 polymer ?
#
loop_
_entity_poly.entity_id
_entity_poly.type
_entity_poly.pdbx_seq_one_letter_code
_entity_poly.pdbx_strand_id
1 'polypeptide(L)'
;WSAIGFADGAVRASSGVMTVGETGNTAVPTITAPNFFVGFNGEGNSTLTMAGNAEAYTGNGIMIARNYSGAGVCRGTLTMTDSAKLTSPWAAPNNGNLTFNVGYGLNSVGAMTMSDDTQATISNWHAFIGYAGGTGTLTLEDNAQMTVNTKNPDTGDLFGYVNIGTGITGTTGSQGTINLGGKSSLTFNNAFDVLVGAFGSNDASKCLGVVNVSGGTNPDFDLGATLRVNNSVIFGIGVNAQGDLNVGEYAAVSVGGSMIVGQDGAQGNVTISGNASVTTGGSVYTGVNGGTAAITMIGNGRITASNWFALARNSGTATLRMSGDTSLRANGSFLGIGNAYNGTGSGEAWLSGNATLSCPAANGEVVVAWGGTGVLHIGDGTETDNVVVTAGKDVLLGFDSNGAHATINLNGGGTLETPYITSSKPAASTNTVTSILNFDGGLLKATASDTTTNPFISNYGGSTTFALNVMDGGARIDTNGYNATITEALLAGETNDGGLTKLGAGTLTLASVANTYTGDTIVDAGTLSITNNTVFDDESSVYLEVDAILNLDFTSIGDVVEQIAGLYFDGVAQTEGTWGALGNTYADYTSAYLTGTGMLSVGSIVKVPGDTNGDRLVDDTDAKTLANNWGVGPGATWAMGDFNKDGYVNAIDASILAAQWGDHRGGESSASAVPEPSALTLVLLGCLAALIRRTR
;
A
#
# COMPACT_ATOMS: atom_id res chain seq x y z
N TRP A 1 3.93 62.02 0.18
CA TRP A 1 3.98 61.23 -1.07
C TRP A 1 2.67 61.46 -1.81
N SER A 2 2.70 61.63 -3.13
CA SER A 2 1.48 61.67 -3.92
C SER A 2 0.84 60.27 -3.87
N ALA A 3 0.03 60.01 -2.84
CA ALA A 3 -1.14 59.18 -3.08
C ALA A 3 -1.84 59.88 -4.25
N ILE A 4 -1.68 59.34 -5.46
CA ILE A 4 -2.53 59.79 -6.56
C ILE A 4 -3.88 59.18 -6.22
N GLY A 5 -4.67 59.92 -5.43
CA GLY A 5 -6.10 59.71 -5.38
C GLY A 5 -6.59 59.92 -6.80
N PHE A 6 -6.80 58.84 -7.53
CA PHE A 6 -7.52 58.91 -8.79
C PHE A 6 -8.98 59.25 -8.47
N ALA A 7 -9.74 59.69 -9.48
CA ALA A 7 -11.15 60.07 -9.31
C ALA A 7 -12.05 58.94 -8.72
N ASP A 8 -11.53 57.71 -8.61
CA ASP A 8 -12.17 56.53 -8.02
C ASP A 8 -11.88 56.33 -6.51
N GLY A 9 -11.01 57.15 -5.90
CA GLY A 9 -10.65 57.07 -4.49
C GLY A 9 -9.66 55.96 -4.11
N ALA A 10 -9.12 55.18 -5.05
CA ALA A 10 -8.21 54.07 -4.77
C ALA A 10 -6.81 54.54 -4.30
N VAL A 11 -6.14 53.71 -3.48
CA VAL A 11 -4.70 53.89 -3.14
C VAL A 11 -3.88 52.99 -4.05
N ARG A 12 -2.93 53.59 -4.78
CA ARG A 12 -2.03 52.87 -5.70
C ARG A 12 -0.57 53.20 -5.37
N ALA A 13 0.20 52.16 -5.05
CA ALA A 13 1.66 52.21 -5.19
C ALA A 13 1.96 51.83 -6.65
N SER A 14 2.16 52.85 -7.50
CA SER A 14 2.54 52.68 -8.90
C SER A 14 4.00 53.09 -9.10
N SER A 15 4.84 52.16 -9.57
CA SER A 15 6.25 52.39 -9.92
C SER A 15 7.08 53.07 -8.81
N GLY A 16 7.44 52.31 -7.76
CA GLY A 16 8.23 52.83 -6.64
C GLY A 16 8.09 52.03 -5.33
N VAL A 17 8.75 52.51 -4.28
CA VAL A 17 8.71 51.94 -2.91
C VAL A 17 7.92 52.86 -2.00
N MET A 18 6.90 52.34 -1.32
CA MET A 18 6.13 53.02 -0.28
C MET A 18 6.35 52.33 1.06
N THR A 19 6.53 53.09 2.14
CA THR A 19 6.64 52.56 3.51
C THR A 19 5.63 53.26 4.41
N VAL A 20 4.89 52.50 5.20
CA VAL A 20 3.91 52.99 6.16
C VAL A 20 4.20 52.41 7.54
N GLY A 21 4.44 53.30 8.50
CA GLY A 21 4.88 52.94 9.84
C GLY A 21 6.38 52.69 9.95
N GLU A 22 6.83 52.66 11.20
CA GLU A 22 8.21 52.43 11.60
C GLU A 22 8.21 51.73 12.98
N THR A 23 9.21 50.89 13.22
CA THR A 23 9.36 50.13 14.46
C THR A 23 9.51 51.08 15.65
N GLY A 24 8.72 50.88 16.70
CA GLY A 24 8.79 51.68 17.94
C GLY A 24 7.98 52.98 17.95
N ASN A 25 7.23 53.29 16.89
CA ASN A 25 6.32 54.44 16.88
C ASN A 25 5.06 54.16 17.71
N THR A 26 4.65 55.13 18.54
CA THR A 26 3.42 55.04 19.35
C THR A 26 2.17 55.48 18.59
N ALA A 27 2.32 56.27 17.52
CA ALA A 27 1.21 56.63 16.64
C ALA A 27 0.87 55.44 15.74
N VAL A 28 -0.42 55.22 15.46
CA VAL A 28 -0.91 54.15 14.56
C VAL A 28 -1.13 54.78 13.18
N PRO A 29 -0.20 54.64 12.22
CA PRO A 29 -0.42 55.14 10.87
C PRO A 29 -1.48 54.29 10.16
N THR A 30 -2.55 54.95 9.71
CA THR A 30 -3.70 54.28 9.09
C THR A 30 -3.83 54.62 7.62
N ILE A 31 -4.00 53.60 6.76
CA ILE A 31 -4.41 53.75 5.36
C ILE A 31 -5.86 53.30 5.23
N THR A 32 -6.73 54.16 4.69
CA THR A 32 -8.12 53.79 4.37
C THR A 32 -8.38 54.01 2.89
N ALA A 33 -8.77 52.97 2.16
CA ALA A 33 -9.03 53.04 0.73
C ALA A 33 -10.18 52.11 0.30
N PRO A 34 -10.98 52.47 -0.72
CA PRO A 34 -11.92 51.55 -1.33
C PRO A 34 -11.18 50.40 -2.02
N ASN A 35 -10.14 50.66 -2.81
CA ASN A 35 -9.31 49.60 -3.40
C ASN A 35 -7.85 49.86 -3.10
N PHE A 36 -7.09 48.77 -2.95
CA PHE A 36 -5.67 48.81 -2.66
C PHE A 36 -4.87 48.12 -3.75
N PHE A 37 -3.99 48.86 -4.42
CA PHE A 37 -3.16 48.34 -5.51
C PHE A 37 -1.68 48.49 -5.20
N VAL A 38 -0.94 47.39 -5.34
CA VAL A 38 0.53 47.36 -5.35
C VAL A 38 0.95 46.79 -6.70
N GLY A 39 1.19 47.68 -7.68
CA GLY A 39 1.44 47.32 -9.08
C GLY A 39 0.17 47.01 -9.88
N PHE A 40 -0.06 47.75 -10.97
CA PHE A 40 -1.23 47.64 -11.85
C PHE A 40 -0.86 47.81 -13.33
N ASN A 41 -1.44 47.00 -14.22
CA ASN A 41 -1.39 47.14 -15.71
C ASN A 41 -0.04 47.56 -16.32
N GLY A 42 1.05 46.89 -15.95
CA GLY A 42 2.36 47.07 -16.59
C GLY A 42 3.17 48.27 -16.09
N GLU A 43 2.77 48.90 -14.99
CA GLU A 43 3.44 50.06 -14.36
C GLU A 43 4.84 49.76 -13.74
N GLY A 44 5.49 48.64 -14.09
CA GLY A 44 6.81 48.26 -13.59
C GLY A 44 6.81 47.67 -12.16
N ASN A 45 7.87 47.93 -11.39
CA ASN A 45 8.06 47.40 -10.03
C ASN A 45 7.43 48.31 -8.97
N SER A 46 6.50 47.77 -8.19
CA SER A 46 5.84 48.48 -7.09
C SER A 46 6.01 47.71 -5.79
N THR A 47 6.45 48.39 -4.73
CA THR A 47 6.66 47.79 -3.40
C THR A 47 5.97 48.63 -2.35
N LEU A 48 5.33 47.96 -1.40
CA LEU A 48 4.77 48.54 -0.20
C LEU A 48 5.26 47.76 1.02
N THR A 49 5.75 48.48 2.02
CA THR A 49 6.11 47.94 3.33
C THR A 49 5.22 48.56 4.41
N MET A 50 4.57 47.74 5.21
CA MET A 50 3.86 48.13 6.43
C MET A 50 4.64 47.60 7.63
N ALA A 51 5.02 48.49 8.56
CA ALA A 51 5.84 48.15 9.71
C ALA A 51 5.30 48.78 11.00
N GLY A 52 5.81 48.32 12.14
CA GLY A 52 5.29 48.66 13.45
C GLY A 52 3.80 48.35 13.58
N ASN A 53 3.08 49.22 14.29
CA ASN A 53 1.65 49.12 14.51
C ASN A 53 0.80 49.67 13.34
N ALA A 54 1.33 49.75 12.11
CA ALA A 54 0.60 50.29 10.96
C ALA A 54 -0.69 49.50 10.67
N GLU A 55 -1.76 50.21 10.34
CA GLU A 55 -3.05 49.59 10.01
C GLU A 55 -3.51 50.01 8.60
N ALA A 56 -3.99 49.05 7.81
CA ALA A 56 -4.64 49.32 6.53
C ALA A 56 -6.05 48.72 6.50
N TYR A 57 -7.02 49.54 6.10
CA TYR A 57 -8.43 49.18 5.96
C TYR A 57 -8.86 49.38 4.51
N THR A 58 -9.27 48.29 3.85
CA THR A 58 -9.65 48.32 2.43
C THR A 58 -11.11 47.92 2.24
N GLY A 59 -11.91 48.72 1.56
CA GLY A 59 -13.34 48.43 1.37
C GLY A 59 -13.62 47.26 0.41
N ASN A 60 -13.05 47.30 -0.79
CA ASN A 60 -13.49 46.53 -1.95
C ASN A 60 -12.44 45.54 -2.49
N GLY A 61 -11.17 45.58 -2.08
CA GLY A 61 -10.20 44.60 -2.58
C GLY A 61 -8.74 45.01 -2.38
N ILE A 62 -7.89 43.98 -2.39
CA ILE A 62 -6.43 44.09 -2.24
C ILE A 62 -5.80 43.40 -3.45
N MET A 63 -5.02 44.13 -4.23
CA MET A 63 -4.51 43.68 -5.52
C MET A 63 -3.01 43.93 -5.60
N ILE A 64 -2.25 42.85 -5.54
CA ILE A 64 -0.79 42.84 -5.61
C ILE A 64 -0.41 42.26 -6.97
N ALA A 65 0.14 43.10 -7.85
CA ALA A 65 0.45 42.80 -9.23
C ALA A 65 -0.76 42.32 -10.05
N ARG A 66 -1.63 43.24 -10.45
CA ARG A 66 -2.78 42.94 -11.34
C ARG A 66 -2.54 43.46 -12.75
N ASN A 67 -2.58 42.61 -13.78
CA ASN A 67 -2.41 42.99 -15.17
C ASN A 67 -3.53 42.45 -16.07
N TYR A 68 -4.43 43.32 -16.51
CA TYR A 68 -5.48 42.99 -17.49
C TYR A 68 -5.02 43.13 -18.93
N SER A 69 -4.02 43.98 -19.17
CA SER A 69 -3.62 44.37 -20.52
C SER A 69 -2.78 43.30 -21.23
N GLY A 70 -2.12 42.43 -20.46
CA GLY A 70 -1.10 41.51 -20.95
C GLY A 70 0.18 42.20 -21.46
N ALA A 71 0.20 43.52 -21.54
CA ALA A 71 1.33 44.32 -21.98
C ALA A 71 2.29 44.61 -20.81
N GLY A 72 3.60 44.49 -21.06
CA GLY A 72 4.64 44.73 -20.06
C GLY A 72 4.63 43.74 -18.90
N VAL A 73 5.62 43.84 -18.01
CA VAL A 73 5.68 43.04 -16.78
C VAL A 73 5.14 43.88 -15.61
N CYS A 74 4.15 43.37 -14.90
CA CYS A 74 3.57 44.00 -13.71
C CYS A 74 4.13 43.32 -12.46
N ARG A 75 4.88 44.05 -11.62
CA ARG A 75 5.47 43.50 -10.38
C ARG A 75 4.96 44.25 -9.16
N GLY A 76 4.52 43.51 -8.16
CA GLY A 76 3.92 44.03 -6.94
C GLY A 76 4.42 43.26 -5.71
N THR A 77 4.89 43.97 -4.69
CA THR A 77 5.35 43.36 -3.44
C THR A 77 4.76 44.07 -2.24
N LEU A 78 4.02 43.34 -1.38
CA LEU A 78 3.57 43.81 -0.08
C LEU A 78 4.35 43.09 1.02
N THR A 79 4.97 43.84 1.93
CA THR A 79 5.64 43.31 3.12
C THR A 79 4.98 43.87 4.37
N MET A 80 4.64 43.01 5.32
CA MET A 80 4.12 43.38 6.65
C MET A 80 5.05 42.80 7.72
N THR A 81 5.42 43.60 8.72
CA THR A 81 6.30 43.21 9.85
C THR A 81 5.85 43.89 11.15
N ASP A 82 6.44 43.53 12.29
CA ASP A 82 6.36 44.27 13.58
C ASP A 82 4.92 44.53 14.09
N SER A 83 3.97 43.60 13.89
CA SER A 83 2.55 43.69 14.30
C SER A 83 1.63 44.54 13.40
N ALA A 84 2.04 44.86 12.17
CA ALA A 84 1.17 45.55 11.22
C ALA A 84 -0.12 44.76 10.94
N LYS A 85 -1.22 45.48 10.67
CA LYS A 85 -2.54 44.90 10.43
C LYS A 85 -3.13 45.29 9.08
N LEU A 86 -3.72 44.31 8.40
CA LEU A 86 -4.45 44.51 7.15
C LEU A 86 -5.87 43.95 7.28
N THR A 87 -6.87 44.80 7.10
CA THR A 87 -8.28 44.39 7.20
C THR A 87 -9.05 44.78 5.95
N SER A 88 -9.69 43.80 5.31
CA SER A 88 -10.73 44.05 4.31
C SER A 88 -12.09 43.55 4.84
N PRO A 89 -12.93 44.41 5.42
CA PRO A 89 -14.28 44.01 5.82
C PRO A 89 -15.15 43.75 4.58
N TRP A 90 -16.28 43.06 4.75
CA TRP A 90 -17.29 42.95 3.71
C TRP A 90 -17.80 44.35 3.32
N ALA A 91 -17.46 44.84 2.13
CA ALA A 91 -18.12 46.02 1.58
C ALA A 91 -19.47 45.68 0.94
N ALA A 92 -20.39 46.64 1.03
CA ALA A 92 -21.72 46.59 0.40
C ALA A 92 -21.61 46.50 -1.14
N PRO A 93 -22.60 45.89 -1.81
CA PRO A 93 -22.46 45.45 -3.19
C PRO A 93 -22.49 46.65 -4.13
N ASN A 94 -21.34 47.06 -4.65
CA ASN A 94 -21.26 47.95 -5.81
C ASN A 94 -19.98 47.65 -6.60
N ASN A 95 -20.19 46.93 -7.72
CA ASN A 95 -19.31 46.83 -8.89
C ASN A 95 -18.01 46.01 -8.76
N GLY A 96 -18.16 44.67 -8.76
CA GLY A 96 -17.44 43.79 -9.69
C GLY A 96 -15.95 43.50 -9.46
N ASN A 97 -15.34 43.95 -8.37
CA ASN A 97 -13.89 43.77 -8.14
C ASN A 97 -13.50 43.37 -6.69
N LEU A 98 -14.40 42.66 -5.99
CA LEU A 98 -14.19 42.13 -4.64
C LEU A 98 -13.24 40.93 -4.61
N THR A 99 -11.96 41.18 -4.83
CA THR A 99 -10.94 40.14 -4.92
C THR A 99 -9.69 40.49 -4.12
N PHE A 100 -9.15 39.48 -3.43
CA PHE A 100 -7.76 39.48 -2.97
C PHE A 100 -6.91 38.79 -4.02
N ASN A 101 -5.92 39.50 -4.58
CA ASN A 101 -5.09 38.97 -5.65
C ASN A 101 -3.61 39.14 -5.34
N VAL A 102 -2.84 38.09 -5.57
CA VAL A 102 -1.37 38.11 -5.59
C VAL A 102 -0.94 37.49 -6.92
N GLY A 103 -0.51 38.31 -7.87
CA GLY A 103 -0.14 37.87 -9.22
C GLY A 103 -1.36 37.44 -10.04
N TYR A 104 -2.06 38.41 -10.63
CA TYR A 104 -3.25 38.19 -11.45
C TYR A 104 -3.05 38.66 -12.89
N GLY A 105 -3.27 37.76 -13.84
CA GLY A 105 -3.22 38.03 -15.28
C GLY A 105 -1.82 37.85 -15.88
N LEU A 106 -1.75 37.84 -17.21
CA LEU A 106 -0.51 37.62 -17.97
C LEU A 106 0.60 38.58 -17.56
N ASN A 107 1.84 38.06 -17.47
CA ASN A 107 3.04 38.82 -17.13
C ASN A 107 2.97 39.55 -15.76
N SER A 108 2.15 39.05 -14.83
CA SER A 108 2.09 39.57 -13.45
C SER A 108 2.94 38.72 -12.50
N VAL A 109 3.67 39.38 -11.60
CA VAL A 109 4.44 38.75 -10.52
C VAL A 109 4.13 39.48 -9.22
N GLY A 110 3.31 38.85 -8.39
CA GLY A 110 2.91 39.37 -7.08
C GLY A 110 3.56 38.62 -5.93
N ALA A 111 3.95 39.33 -4.88
CA ALA A 111 4.42 38.75 -3.64
C ALA A 111 3.81 39.45 -2.42
N MET A 112 3.35 38.67 -1.44
CA MET A 112 2.95 39.16 -0.13
C MET A 112 3.72 38.40 0.96
N THR A 113 4.38 39.12 1.85
CA THR A 113 5.13 38.56 2.98
C THR A 113 4.64 39.16 4.29
N MET A 114 4.37 38.30 5.27
CA MET A 114 3.96 38.64 6.63
C MET A 114 4.91 37.94 7.62
N SER A 115 5.46 38.67 8.57
CA SER A 115 6.34 38.14 9.62
C SER A 115 5.95 38.64 11.01
N ASP A 116 6.70 38.24 12.03
CA ASP A 116 6.50 38.63 13.43
C ASP A 116 5.06 38.35 13.90
N ASP A 117 4.40 39.32 14.53
CA ASP A 117 3.02 39.21 15.04
C ASP A 117 1.98 39.89 14.13
N THR A 118 2.25 39.95 12.82
CA THR A 118 1.36 40.61 11.85
C THR A 118 0.02 39.89 11.69
N GLN A 119 -1.03 40.65 11.36
CA GLN A 119 -2.40 40.11 11.24
C GLN A 119 -3.08 40.59 9.97
N ALA A 120 -3.69 39.67 9.24
CA ALA A 120 -4.51 39.98 8.07
C ALA A 120 -5.88 39.31 8.16
N THR A 121 -6.96 40.09 8.05
CA THR A 121 -8.32 39.55 7.87
C THR A 121 -8.88 40.06 6.56
N ILE A 122 -9.00 39.16 5.60
CA ILE A 122 -9.42 39.48 4.23
C ILE A 122 -10.79 38.87 3.99
N SER A 123 -11.80 39.71 3.76
CA SER A 123 -13.14 39.28 3.38
C SER A 123 -13.46 39.78 1.97
N ASN A 124 -13.57 38.86 1.02
CA ASN A 124 -13.77 39.18 -0.41
C ASN A 124 -14.61 38.09 -1.09
N TRP A 125 -15.07 38.35 -2.32
CA TRP A 125 -15.79 37.32 -3.07
C TRP A 125 -14.83 36.18 -3.48
N HIS A 126 -13.64 36.53 -3.96
CA HIS A 126 -12.61 35.56 -4.32
C HIS A 126 -11.23 35.91 -3.77
N ALA A 127 -10.39 34.90 -3.64
CA ALA A 127 -8.97 35.02 -3.33
C ALA A 127 -8.14 34.25 -4.37
N PHE A 128 -7.19 34.92 -5.00
CA PHE A 128 -6.38 34.39 -6.08
C PHE A 128 -4.89 34.60 -5.80
N ILE A 129 -4.10 33.52 -5.89
CA ILE A 129 -2.64 33.56 -5.75
C ILE A 129 -2.07 32.88 -6.98
N GLY A 130 -1.55 33.65 -7.94
CA GLY A 130 -1.11 33.12 -9.24
C GLY A 130 -2.29 32.66 -10.08
N TYR A 131 -2.91 33.59 -10.81
CA TYR A 131 -4.12 33.32 -11.58
C TYR A 131 -4.04 33.88 -13.01
N ALA A 132 -4.64 33.16 -13.97
CA ALA A 132 -4.74 33.56 -15.38
C ALA A 132 -3.40 34.00 -16.04
N GLY A 133 -2.37 33.16 -15.90
CA GLY A 133 -1.01 33.40 -16.39
C GLY A 133 -0.14 34.27 -15.48
N GLY A 134 -0.63 34.59 -14.27
CA GLY A 134 0.12 35.29 -13.24
C GLY A 134 0.96 34.37 -12.36
N THR A 135 2.01 34.93 -11.76
CA THR A 135 2.82 34.29 -10.71
C THR A 135 2.56 34.99 -9.38
N GLY A 136 2.14 34.24 -8.36
CA GLY A 136 1.80 34.77 -7.05
C GLY A 136 2.49 34.00 -5.93
N THR A 137 3.05 34.71 -4.96
CA THR A 137 3.63 34.10 -3.75
C THR A 137 3.08 34.77 -2.49
N LEU A 138 2.50 33.97 -1.60
CA LEU A 138 2.12 34.38 -0.25
C LEU A 138 3.06 33.70 0.75
N THR A 139 3.64 34.45 1.68
CA THR A 139 4.56 33.91 2.69
C THR A 139 4.21 34.46 4.06
N LEU A 140 3.96 33.56 5.02
CA LEU A 140 3.77 33.88 6.42
C LEU A 140 4.85 33.17 7.25
N GLU A 141 5.52 33.92 8.11
CA GLU A 141 6.59 33.43 8.98
C GLU A 141 6.32 33.83 10.43
N ASP A 142 7.17 33.38 11.36
CA ASP A 142 7.10 33.68 12.80
C ASP A 142 5.71 33.39 13.38
N ASN A 143 4.99 34.38 13.93
CA ASN A 143 3.65 34.22 14.48
C ASN A 143 2.57 34.87 13.59
N ALA A 144 2.87 35.17 12.32
CA ALA A 144 1.97 35.88 11.43
C ALA A 144 0.65 35.13 11.24
N GLN A 145 -0.48 35.84 11.27
CA GLN A 145 -1.81 35.24 11.17
C GLN A 145 -2.63 35.85 10.05
N MET A 146 -3.19 35.01 9.19
CA MET A 146 -4.06 35.44 8.12
C MET A 146 -5.35 34.62 8.08
N THR A 147 -6.47 35.32 8.00
CA THR A 147 -7.78 34.73 7.73
C THR A 147 -8.31 35.27 6.43
N VAL A 148 -8.70 34.38 5.53
CA VAL A 148 -9.33 34.69 4.24
C VAL A 148 -10.74 34.14 4.25
N ASN A 149 -11.72 35.04 4.26
CA ASN A 149 -13.13 34.73 4.18
C ASN A 149 -13.63 34.94 2.74
N THR A 150 -14.17 33.90 2.11
CA THR A 150 -14.81 34.01 0.78
C THR A 150 -16.25 33.56 0.81
N LYS A 151 -17.16 34.36 0.24
CA LYS A 151 -18.61 34.07 0.08
C LYS A 151 -19.17 34.93 -1.05
N ASN A 152 -20.35 34.61 -1.57
CA ASN A 152 -21.08 35.54 -2.44
C ASN A 152 -21.61 36.71 -1.58
N PRO A 153 -21.16 37.96 -1.81
CA PRO A 153 -21.60 39.09 -1.00
C PRO A 153 -23.06 39.49 -1.29
N ASP A 154 -23.57 39.19 -2.49
CA ASP A 154 -24.89 39.61 -2.95
C ASP A 154 -26.00 38.69 -2.41
N THR A 155 -25.75 37.38 -2.41
CA THR A 155 -26.74 36.39 -1.97
C THR A 155 -26.43 35.80 -0.61
N GLY A 156 -25.22 36.01 -0.08
CA GLY A 156 -24.72 35.30 1.09
C GLY A 156 -24.41 33.82 0.82
N ASP A 157 -24.69 33.34 -0.40
CA ASP A 157 -24.50 31.95 -0.77
C ASP A 157 -23.03 31.59 -0.85
N LEU A 158 -22.77 30.30 -0.76
CA LEU A 158 -21.45 29.74 -0.77
C LEU A 158 -20.81 29.74 -2.17
N PHE A 159 -20.75 30.85 -2.93
CA PHE A 159 -20.10 30.95 -4.27
C PHE A 159 -18.71 31.63 -4.34
N GLY A 160 -17.97 31.71 -3.22
CA GLY A 160 -16.61 32.27 -3.19
C GLY A 160 -15.52 31.23 -3.45
N TYR A 161 -14.48 31.60 -4.22
CA TYR A 161 -13.37 30.71 -4.62
C TYR A 161 -12.04 31.13 -3.97
N VAL A 162 -11.21 30.14 -3.62
CA VAL A 162 -9.79 30.34 -3.31
C VAL A 162 -8.99 29.52 -4.33
N ASN A 163 -8.22 30.20 -5.17
CA ASN A 163 -7.44 29.57 -6.23
C ASN A 163 -5.96 29.90 -6.10
N ILE A 164 -5.12 28.87 -6.15
CA ILE A 164 -3.66 28.96 -6.03
C ILE A 164 -3.06 28.30 -7.27
N GLY A 165 -2.43 29.06 -8.16
CA GLY A 165 -1.81 28.51 -9.37
C GLY A 165 -2.82 28.02 -10.39
N THR A 166 -3.84 28.84 -10.68
CA THR A 166 -4.97 28.43 -11.52
C THR A 166 -4.96 29.12 -12.88
N GLY A 167 -5.08 28.33 -13.93
CA GLY A 167 -5.17 28.79 -15.31
C GLY A 167 -6.58 29.18 -15.73
N ILE A 168 -6.67 29.85 -16.87
CA ILE A 168 -7.89 29.97 -17.67
C ILE A 168 -7.56 29.72 -19.14
N THR A 169 -8.57 29.34 -19.93
CA THR A 169 -8.40 29.07 -21.36
C THR A 169 -7.73 30.24 -22.08
N GLY A 170 -6.68 29.96 -22.86
CA GLY A 170 -5.96 30.97 -23.65
C GLY A 170 -4.92 31.80 -22.88
N THR A 171 -4.49 31.35 -21.69
CA THR A 171 -3.39 31.95 -20.94
C THR A 171 -2.20 31.00 -20.82
N THR A 172 -1.00 31.57 -20.65
CA THR A 172 0.20 30.78 -20.26
C THR A 172 0.01 30.18 -18.86
N GLY A 173 0.79 29.17 -18.51
CA GLY A 173 0.71 28.50 -17.20
C GLY A 173 0.81 29.47 -16.01
N SER A 174 -0.17 29.41 -15.10
CA SER A 174 -0.19 30.17 -13.84
C SER A 174 0.66 29.48 -12.78
N GLN A 175 1.26 30.25 -11.87
CA GLN A 175 2.04 29.73 -10.75
C GLN A 175 1.62 30.39 -9.44
N GLY A 176 1.15 29.59 -8.48
CA GLY A 176 0.76 30.07 -7.15
C GLY A 176 1.53 29.32 -6.08
N THR A 177 2.08 30.05 -5.12
CA THR A 177 2.82 29.47 -4.00
C THR A 177 2.36 30.07 -2.68
N ILE A 178 2.10 29.21 -1.70
CA ILE A 178 1.93 29.59 -0.30
C ILE A 178 3.06 28.96 0.50
N ASN A 179 3.75 29.75 1.32
CA ASN A 179 4.75 29.30 2.27
C ASN A 179 4.31 29.71 3.68
N LEU A 180 4.21 28.75 4.59
CA LEU A 180 3.94 28.97 6.01
C LEU A 180 5.10 28.40 6.81
N GLY A 181 5.77 29.25 7.59
CA GLY A 181 6.88 28.91 8.47
C GLY A 181 6.65 29.35 9.92
N GLY A 182 7.56 28.98 10.81
CA GLY A 182 7.47 29.30 12.24
C GLY A 182 6.22 28.71 12.89
N LYS A 183 5.45 29.57 13.57
CA LYS A 183 4.14 29.34 14.20
C LYS A 183 3.01 30.07 13.45
N SER A 184 3.24 30.43 12.19
CA SER A 184 2.26 31.18 11.41
C SER A 184 0.97 30.40 11.21
N SER A 185 -0.14 31.11 10.99
CA SER A 185 -1.42 30.48 10.69
C SER A 185 -2.12 31.12 9.49
N LEU A 186 -2.63 30.27 8.60
CA LEU A 186 -3.48 30.67 7.48
C LEU A 186 -4.79 29.90 7.56
N THR A 187 -5.90 30.62 7.64
CA THR A 187 -7.24 30.04 7.64
C THR A 187 -8.01 30.48 6.40
N PHE A 188 -8.47 29.52 5.61
CA PHE A 188 -9.46 29.70 4.58
C PHE A 188 -10.85 29.37 5.14
N ASN A 189 -11.63 30.42 5.33
CA ASN A 189 -13.07 30.36 5.59
C ASN A 189 -13.79 30.54 4.26
N ASN A 190 -13.67 29.52 3.42
CA ASN A 190 -14.19 29.52 2.07
C ASN A 190 -15.54 28.82 1.97
N ALA A 191 -16.29 29.28 0.99
CA ALA A 191 -17.62 28.84 0.67
C ALA A 191 -17.66 27.61 -0.26
N PHE A 192 -16.83 27.60 -1.31
CA PHE A 192 -16.55 26.43 -2.17
C PHE A 192 -15.28 25.71 -1.72
N ASP A 193 -14.69 24.87 -2.56
CA ASP A 193 -13.41 24.22 -2.30
C ASP A 193 -12.24 25.17 -2.55
N VAL A 194 -11.10 24.92 -1.88
CA VAL A 194 -9.82 25.54 -2.23
C VAL A 194 -9.19 24.75 -3.37
N LEU A 195 -8.79 25.42 -4.45
CA LEU A 195 -8.13 24.79 -5.59
C LEU A 195 -6.66 25.17 -5.64
N VAL A 196 -5.79 24.16 -5.69
CA VAL A 196 -4.34 24.30 -5.76
C VAL A 196 -3.86 23.62 -7.04
N GLY A 197 -3.41 24.39 -8.02
CA GLY A 197 -3.00 23.86 -9.32
C GLY A 197 -4.21 23.41 -10.12
N ALA A 198 -4.92 24.33 -10.76
CA ALA A 198 -6.21 24.05 -11.37
C ALA A 198 -6.34 24.58 -12.81
N PHE A 199 -7.18 23.91 -13.60
CA PHE A 199 -7.63 24.32 -14.94
C PHE A 199 -6.48 24.70 -15.87
N GLY A 200 -5.64 23.71 -16.22
CA GLY A 200 -4.54 23.95 -17.15
C GLY A 200 -5.03 24.40 -18.52
N SER A 201 -4.17 25.16 -19.20
CA SER A 201 -4.41 25.66 -20.54
C SER A 201 -4.31 24.55 -21.58
N ASN A 202 -4.90 24.76 -22.75
CA ASN A 202 -4.64 23.96 -23.95
C ASN A 202 -3.17 24.07 -24.41
N ASP A 203 -2.40 25.02 -23.85
CA ASP A 203 -0.98 25.23 -24.10
C ASP A 203 -0.09 24.28 -23.29
N ALA A 204 1.15 24.06 -23.77
CA ALA A 204 2.13 23.17 -23.15
C ALA A 204 2.61 23.60 -21.75
N SER A 205 2.31 24.83 -21.32
CA SER A 205 2.72 25.36 -20.01
C SER A 205 1.78 24.91 -18.90
N LYS A 206 2.29 24.10 -17.96
CA LYS A 206 1.54 23.60 -16.80
C LYS A 206 1.12 24.73 -15.85
N CYS A 207 -0.10 24.64 -15.32
CA CYS A 207 -0.51 25.45 -14.16
C CYS A 207 -0.04 24.75 -12.87
N LEU A 208 0.62 25.48 -11.98
CA LEU A 208 1.26 24.92 -10.80
C LEU A 208 0.81 25.67 -9.54
N GLY A 209 0.17 24.95 -8.61
CA GLY A 209 -0.09 25.41 -7.26
C GLY A 209 0.78 24.65 -6.26
N VAL A 210 1.44 25.36 -5.36
CA VAL A 210 2.28 24.77 -4.31
C VAL A 210 1.91 25.36 -2.95
N VAL A 211 1.73 24.49 -1.97
CA VAL A 211 1.51 24.87 -0.58
C VAL A 211 2.57 24.19 0.28
N ASN A 212 3.43 25.00 0.90
CA ASN A 212 4.46 24.57 1.83
C ASN A 212 4.05 25.00 3.24
N VAL A 213 4.01 24.05 4.17
CA VAL A 213 3.71 24.30 5.58
C VAL A 213 4.79 23.61 6.40
N SER A 214 5.62 24.37 7.08
CA SER A 214 6.73 23.86 7.88
C SER A 214 6.77 24.53 9.25
N GLY A 215 6.94 23.76 10.32
CA GLY A 215 7.26 24.30 11.62
C GLY A 215 8.75 24.60 11.78
N GLY A 216 9.11 25.14 12.95
CA GLY A 216 10.51 25.25 13.36
C GLY A 216 11.07 23.91 13.84
N THR A 217 12.40 23.82 13.93
CA THR A 217 13.13 22.61 14.37
C THR A 217 13.15 22.40 15.88
N ASN A 218 12.40 23.19 16.66
CA ASN A 218 12.47 23.18 18.12
C ASN A 218 11.31 22.36 18.73
N PRO A 219 11.59 21.20 19.35
CA PRO A 219 10.56 20.37 19.99
C PRO A 219 9.91 21.00 21.23
N ASP A 220 10.52 22.04 21.83
CA ASP A 220 10.06 22.67 23.08
C ASP A 220 9.01 23.77 22.89
N PHE A 221 8.62 24.11 21.66
CA PHE A 221 7.66 25.18 21.39
C PHE A 221 6.40 24.64 20.69
N ASP A 222 5.23 25.05 21.22
CA ASP A 222 3.89 24.83 20.67
C ASP A 222 3.83 24.81 19.14
N LEU A 223 3.06 23.85 18.59
CA LEU A 223 2.58 23.70 17.20
C LEU A 223 3.29 24.57 16.15
N GLY A 224 3.96 23.91 15.19
CA GLY A 224 4.49 24.58 13.99
C GLY A 224 3.39 25.22 13.14
N ALA A 225 3.76 25.77 11.99
CA ALA A 225 2.85 26.48 11.11
C ALA A 225 1.57 25.68 10.81
N THR A 226 0.43 26.40 10.74
CA THR A 226 -0.89 25.79 10.59
C THR A 226 -1.62 26.30 9.35
N LEU A 227 -2.11 25.38 8.53
CA LEU A 227 -3.06 25.67 7.46
C LEU A 227 -4.42 25.08 7.83
N ARG A 228 -5.45 25.91 7.84
CA ARG A 228 -6.83 25.47 8.05
C ARG A 228 -7.68 25.80 6.82
N VAL A 229 -8.34 24.79 6.27
CA VAL A 229 -9.36 24.91 5.23
C VAL A 229 -10.67 24.42 5.83
N ASN A 230 -11.69 25.27 5.97
CA ASN A 230 -12.93 24.83 6.62
C ASN A 230 -13.82 23.95 5.74
N ASN A 231 -13.65 23.97 4.43
CA ASN A 231 -14.35 23.09 3.49
C ASN A 231 -13.38 22.06 2.89
N SER A 232 -13.56 21.63 1.63
CA SER A 232 -12.65 20.72 0.94
C SER A 232 -11.51 21.47 0.24
N VAL A 233 -10.45 20.73 -0.07
CA VAL A 233 -9.30 21.22 -0.87
C VAL A 233 -8.97 20.21 -1.96
N ILE A 234 -8.60 20.72 -3.13
CA ILE A 234 -8.19 19.92 -4.28
C ILE A 234 -6.79 20.35 -4.72
N PHE A 235 -5.85 19.41 -4.69
CA PHE A 235 -4.49 19.56 -5.19
C PHE A 235 -4.39 18.91 -6.57
N GLY A 236 -4.36 19.71 -7.63
CA GLY A 236 -4.37 19.25 -9.01
C GLY A 236 -5.78 18.97 -9.49
N ILE A 237 -6.33 19.82 -10.36
CA ILE A 237 -7.59 19.55 -11.07
C ILE A 237 -7.56 20.04 -12.53
N GLY A 238 -7.95 19.15 -13.44
CA GLY A 238 -7.99 19.40 -14.87
C GLY A 238 -6.65 19.16 -15.59
N VAL A 239 -6.72 19.00 -16.90
CA VAL A 239 -5.56 18.71 -17.77
C VAL A 239 -4.45 19.75 -17.60
N ASN A 240 -3.19 19.34 -17.69
CA ASN A 240 -2.01 20.20 -17.56
C ASN A 240 -1.93 21.03 -16.26
N ALA A 241 -2.55 20.56 -15.18
CA ALA A 241 -2.46 21.18 -13.86
C ALA A 241 -1.72 20.29 -12.86
N GLN A 242 -0.98 20.91 -11.94
CA GLN A 242 -0.28 20.25 -10.85
C GLN A 242 -0.50 20.99 -9.53
N GLY A 243 -0.96 20.27 -8.51
CA GLY A 243 -1.08 20.78 -7.14
C GLY A 243 -0.19 20.02 -6.18
N ASP A 244 0.66 20.74 -5.45
CA ASP A 244 1.59 20.15 -4.49
C ASP A 244 1.31 20.65 -3.08
N LEU A 245 1.32 19.72 -2.12
CA LEU A 245 1.31 19.99 -0.68
C LEU A 245 2.57 19.41 -0.04
N ASN A 246 3.34 20.25 0.64
CA ASN A 246 4.49 19.82 1.43
C ASN A 246 4.27 20.21 2.89
N VAL A 247 4.28 19.23 3.79
CA VAL A 247 4.10 19.42 5.23
C VAL A 247 5.35 18.92 5.97
N GLY A 248 6.08 19.85 6.54
CA GLY A 248 7.34 19.63 7.26
C GLY A 248 7.19 19.59 8.78
N GLU A 249 8.31 19.40 9.48
CA GLU A 249 8.37 19.20 10.94
C GLU A 249 7.36 20.03 11.74
N TYR A 250 6.58 19.35 12.60
CA TYR A 250 5.61 19.95 13.53
C TYR A 250 4.49 20.80 12.90
N ALA A 251 4.41 20.92 11.58
CA ALA A 251 3.32 21.61 10.91
C ALA A 251 2.03 20.80 10.92
N ALA A 252 0.91 21.52 10.86
CA ALA A 252 -0.42 20.90 10.81
C ALA A 252 -1.27 21.48 9.67
N VAL A 253 -1.91 20.59 8.91
CA VAL A 253 -2.95 20.94 7.95
C VAL A 253 -4.28 20.33 8.38
N SER A 254 -5.30 21.16 8.54
CA SER A 254 -6.66 20.75 8.89
C SER A 254 -7.63 21.12 7.78
N VAL A 255 -8.33 20.13 7.23
CA VAL A 255 -9.35 20.29 6.21
C VAL A 255 -10.69 19.88 6.81
N GLY A 256 -11.69 20.76 6.81
CA GLY A 256 -13.02 20.45 7.36
C GLY A 256 -13.80 19.47 6.49
N GLY A 257 -13.63 19.56 5.17
CA GLY A 257 -14.20 18.65 4.18
C GLY A 257 -13.23 17.54 3.76
N SER A 258 -13.28 17.18 2.47
CA SER A 258 -12.38 16.17 1.91
C SER A 258 -11.11 16.80 1.35
N MET A 259 -10.03 16.02 1.31
CA MET A 259 -8.83 16.36 0.54
C MET A 259 -8.81 15.51 -0.73
N ILE A 260 -8.67 16.16 -1.89
CA ILE A 260 -8.54 15.48 -3.18
C ILE A 260 -7.16 15.77 -3.75
N VAL A 261 -6.48 14.75 -4.26
CA VAL A 261 -5.12 14.84 -4.81
C VAL A 261 -5.10 14.23 -6.21
N GLY A 262 -4.82 15.03 -7.23
CA GLY A 262 -4.80 14.66 -8.63
C GLY A 262 -6.18 14.27 -9.14
N GLN A 263 -6.89 15.19 -9.78
CA GLN A 263 -8.25 14.98 -10.31
C GLN A 263 -8.36 15.35 -11.80
N ASP A 264 -9.18 14.62 -12.56
CA ASP A 264 -9.60 14.94 -13.93
C ASP A 264 -8.38 15.19 -14.87
N GLY A 265 -7.39 14.28 -14.83
CA GLY A 265 -6.17 14.34 -15.63
C GLY A 265 -5.04 15.20 -15.06
N ALA A 266 -5.23 15.85 -13.92
CA ALA A 266 -4.19 16.60 -13.22
C ALA A 266 -3.22 15.70 -12.44
N GLN A 267 -2.06 16.27 -12.08
CA GLN A 267 -1.14 15.71 -11.12
C GLN A 267 -1.37 16.32 -9.73
N GLY A 268 -1.35 15.49 -8.68
CA GLY A 268 -1.32 15.96 -7.30
C GLY A 268 -0.20 15.27 -6.52
N ASN A 269 0.61 16.03 -5.79
CA ASN A 269 1.66 15.45 -4.94
C ASN A 269 1.49 15.92 -3.49
N VAL A 270 1.62 14.99 -2.54
CA VAL A 270 1.60 15.29 -1.10
C VAL A 270 2.85 14.70 -0.47
N THR A 271 3.64 15.52 0.20
CA THR A 271 4.79 15.10 1.00
C THR A 271 4.57 15.47 2.44
N ILE A 272 4.73 14.50 3.35
CA ILE A 272 4.61 14.69 4.80
C ILE A 272 5.87 14.14 5.45
N SER A 273 6.53 14.94 6.28
CA SER A 273 7.81 14.59 6.89
C SER A 273 7.90 15.02 8.35
N GLY A 274 8.81 14.40 9.10
CA GLY A 274 9.01 14.70 10.52
C GLY A 274 7.73 14.47 11.33
N ASN A 275 7.46 15.31 12.34
CA ASN A 275 6.26 15.22 13.17
C ASN A 275 5.04 15.97 12.58
N ALA A 276 4.95 16.08 11.25
CA ALA A 276 3.86 16.75 10.56
C ALA A 276 2.54 15.98 10.64
N SER A 277 1.41 16.71 10.58
CA SER A 277 0.09 16.09 10.52
C SER A 277 -0.85 16.72 9.49
N VAL A 278 -1.64 15.87 8.83
CA VAL A 278 -2.75 16.25 7.96
C VAL A 278 -4.02 15.57 8.45
N THR A 279 -5.06 16.34 8.76
CA THR A 279 -6.35 15.81 9.22
C THR A 279 -7.47 16.33 8.33
N THR A 280 -8.36 15.43 7.90
CA THR A 280 -9.57 15.79 7.14
C THR A 280 -10.83 15.43 7.93
N GLY A 281 -11.85 16.29 7.89
CA GLY A 281 -13.18 16.01 8.44
C GLY A 281 -14.03 15.12 7.50
N GLY A 282 -13.64 15.02 6.24
CA GLY A 282 -14.19 14.11 5.25
C GLY A 282 -13.24 12.96 4.89
N SER A 283 -13.18 12.66 3.60
CA SER A 283 -12.33 11.60 3.05
C SER A 283 -11.03 12.16 2.46
N VAL A 284 -10.09 11.29 2.16
CA VAL A 284 -8.94 11.59 1.29
C VAL A 284 -9.07 10.76 0.03
N TYR A 285 -9.14 11.41 -1.13
CA TYR A 285 -9.21 10.76 -2.42
C TYR A 285 -8.00 11.13 -3.26
N THR A 286 -7.38 10.15 -3.88
CA THR A 286 -6.18 10.37 -4.70
C THR A 286 -6.35 9.73 -6.08
N GLY A 287 -5.76 10.34 -7.10
CA GLY A 287 -5.80 9.90 -8.48
C GLY A 287 -7.25 9.71 -8.93
N VAL A 288 -8.04 10.77 -8.95
CA VAL A 288 -9.48 10.76 -9.20
C VAL A 288 -9.77 11.01 -10.69
N ASN A 289 -10.67 10.24 -11.32
CA ASN A 289 -11.17 10.48 -12.68
C ASN A 289 -10.06 10.64 -13.73
N GLY A 290 -9.09 9.71 -13.76
CA GLY A 290 -7.92 9.81 -14.66
C GLY A 290 -6.80 10.73 -14.18
N GLY A 291 -6.93 11.35 -13.01
CA GLY A 291 -5.84 12.09 -12.36
C GLY A 291 -4.71 11.17 -11.87
N THR A 292 -3.52 11.74 -11.68
CA THR A 292 -2.35 11.06 -11.12
C THR A 292 -2.01 11.64 -9.74
N ALA A 293 -1.74 10.79 -8.76
CA ALA A 293 -1.40 11.23 -7.41
C ALA A 293 -0.19 10.51 -6.82
N ALA A 294 0.59 11.23 -6.02
CA ALA A 294 1.63 10.63 -5.19
C ALA A 294 1.53 11.16 -3.76
N ILE A 295 1.46 10.25 -2.79
CA ILE A 295 1.62 10.57 -1.36
C ILE A 295 2.92 9.94 -0.88
N THR A 296 3.80 10.75 -0.31
CA THR A 296 5.03 10.32 0.35
C THR A 296 5.02 10.75 1.81
N MET A 297 5.19 9.78 2.71
CA MET A 297 5.26 9.97 4.15
C MET A 297 6.58 9.43 4.67
N ILE A 298 7.31 10.24 5.44
CA ILE A 298 8.61 9.88 6.03
C ILE A 298 8.71 10.34 7.49
N GLY A 299 9.51 9.65 8.29
CA GLY A 299 9.68 10.00 9.72
C GLY A 299 8.42 9.66 10.51
N ASN A 300 7.80 10.63 11.17
CA ASN A 300 6.64 10.43 12.06
C ASN A 300 5.34 11.02 11.46
N GLY A 301 5.34 11.26 10.15
CA GLY A 301 4.27 11.96 9.46
C GLY A 301 2.92 11.26 9.61
N ARG A 302 1.86 12.03 9.83
CA ARG A 302 0.52 11.49 10.07
C ARG A 302 -0.53 12.00 9.09
N ILE A 303 -1.33 11.09 8.53
CA ILE A 303 -2.59 11.41 7.85
C ILE A 303 -3.74 10.79 8.65
N THR A 304 -4.77 11.58 8.93
CA THR A 304 -6.02 11.06 9.51
C THR A 304 -7.20 11.53 8.68
N ALA A 305 -7.86 10.59 8.00
CA ALA A 305 -9.12 10.81 7.32
C ALA A 305 -10.29 10.45 8.26
N SER A 306 -11.22 11.37 8.47
CA SER A 306 -12.38 11.10 9.34
C SER A 306 -13.36 10.11 8.72
N ASN A 307 -13.36 9.97 7.39
CA ASN A 307 -14.14 8.97 6.67
C ASN A 307 -13.23 8.03 5.86
N TRP A 308 -13.31 8.07 4.53
CA TRP A 308 -12.61 7.12 3.67
C TRP A 308 -11.21 7.58 3.31
N PHE A 309 -10.36 6.62 2.99
CA PHE A 309 -9.12 6.85 2.26
C PHE A 309 -9.14 6.01 0.97
N ALA A 310 -8.85 6.60 -0.18
CA ALA A 310 -8.81 5.86 -1.44
C ALA A 310 -7.65 6.25 -2.35
N LEU A 311 -6.89 5.25 -2.77
CA LEU A 311 -5.89 5.34 -3.82
C LEU A 311 -6.44 5.07 -5.21
N ALA A 312 -6.12 5.93 -6.18
CA ALA A 312 -6.32 5.74 -7.62
C ALA A 312 -7.78 5.76 -8.14
N ARG A 313 -8.68 6.45 -7.43
CA ARG A 313 -10.13 6.42 -7.64
C ARG A 313 -10.62 6.73 -9.08
N ASN A 314 -11.63 6.00 -9.55
CA ASN A 314 -12.32 6.25 -10.82
C ASN A 314 -11.35 6.37 -12.03
N SER A 315 -10.60 5.31 -12.32
CA SER A 315 -9.66 5.25 -13.46
C SER A 315 -8.43 6.18 -13.35
N GLY A 316 -8.09 6.71 -12.18
CA GLY A 316 -6.83 7.41 -12.01
C GLY A 316 -5.67 6.49 -11.63
N THR A 317 -4.52 7.09 -11.35
CA THR A 317 -3.31 6.38 -10.91
C THR A 317 -2.80 7.00 -9.62
N ALA A 318 -2.46 6.21 -8.62
CA ALA A 318 -1.93 6.75 -7.38
C ALA A 318 -0.87 5.87 -6.72
N THR A 319 0.15 6.49 -6.14
CA THR A 319 1.14 5.80 -5.31
C THR A 319 1.13 6.33 -3.88
N LEU A 320 1.28 5.44 -2.90
CA LEU A 320 1.52 5.75 -1.50
C LEU A 320 2.88 5.16 -1.08
N ARG A 321 3.74 5.97 -0.48
CA ARG A 321 5.00 5.52 0.10
C ARG A 321 5.08 5.94 1.56
N MET A 322 5.32 4.98 2.44
CA MET A 322 5.39 5.17 3.89
C MET A 322 6.68 4.53 4.42
N SER A 323 7.42 5.25 5.25
CA SER A 323 8.67 4.79 5.88
C SER A 323 8.90 5.45 7.24
N GLY A 324 9.69 4.85 8.12
CA GLY A 324 9.83 5.29 9.51
C GLY A 324 8.56 5.04 10.32
N ASP A 325 8.28 5.85 11.33
CA ASP A 325 7.11 5.72 12.23
C ASP A 325 5.86 6.42 11.69
N THR A 326 5.68 6.45 10.37
CA THR A 326 4.56 7.12 9.72
C THR A 326 3.22 6.45 10.03
N SER A 327 2.13 7.22 10.04
CA SER A 327 0.80 6.68 10.34
C SER A 327 -0.29 7.24 9.45
N LEU A 328 -1.02 6.37 8.77
CA LEU A 328 -2.20 6.68 7.99
C LEU A 328 -3.41 5.96 8.55
N ARG A 329 -4.46 6.73 8.86
CA ARG A 329 -5.69 6.19 9.45
C ARG A 329 -6.94 6.69 8.72
N ALA A 330 -7.78 5.75 8.27
CA ALA A 330 -9.13 6.01 7.80
C ALA A 330 -10.13 5.60 8.89
N ASN A 331 -10.82 6.58 9.47
CA ASN A 331 -11.77 6.32 10.57
C ASN A 331 -13.16 5.86 10.11
N GLY A 332 -13.47 5.97 8.81
CA GLY A 332 -14.68 5.46 8.22
C GLY A 332 -14.61 3.95 7.96
N SER A 333 -15.51 3.49 7.10
CA SER A 333 -15.66 2.07 6.76
C SER A 333 -14.71 1.56 5.66
N PHE A 334 -13.84 2.41 5.11
CA PHE A 334 -13.16 2.09 3.85
C PHE A 334 -11.75 2.69 3.76
N LEU A 335 -10.79 1.81 3.47
CA LEU A 335 -9.45 2.13 3.03
C LEU A 335 -9.14 1.33 1.76
N GLY A 336 -9.10 2.02 0.62
CA GLY A 336 -8.92 1.38 -0.69
C GLY A 336 -7.53 1.60 -1.28
N ILE A 337 -6.87 0.53 -1.70
CA ILE A 337 -5.64 0.52 -2.50
C ILE A 337 -5.98 -0.01 -3.89
N GLY A 338 -5.86 0.85 -4.91
CA GLY A 338 -6.35 0.51 -6.25
C GLY A 338 -7.88 0.57 -6.34
N ASN A 339 -8.45 1.72 -6.04
CA ASN A 339 -9.86 2.02 -6.26
C ASN A 339 -10.08 2.29 -7.74
N ALA A 340 -10.96 1.58 -8.43
CA ALA A 340 -11.68 2.18 -9.51
C ALA A 340 -13.11 1.66 -9.53
N TYR A 341 -13.96 2.25 -8.69
CA TYR A 341 -15.41 2.25 -8.86
C TYR A 341 -15.78 2.27 -10.35
N ASN A 342 -16.09 1.09 -10.93
CA ASN A 342 -16.29 0.82 -12.35
C ASN A 342 -15.20 1.34 -13.34
N GLY A 343 -13.91 1.34 -13.01
CA GLY A 343 -12.83 1.88 -13.87
C GLY A 343 -11.57 1.01 -13.97
N THR A 344 -10.56 1.47 -14.73
CA THR A 344 -9.30 0.74 -15.03
C THR A 344 -8.08 1.37 -14.34
N GLY A 345 -8.28 1.98 -13.18
CA GLY A 345 -7.23 2.71 -12.44
C GLY A 345 -6.17 1.79 -11.86
N SER A 346 -5.04 2.35 -11.45
CA SER A 346 -3.94 1.59 -10.83
C SER A 346 -3.43 2.27 -9.56
N GLY A 347 -3.49 1.57 -8.44
CA GLY A 347 -3.03 2.04 -7.13
C GLY A 347 -1.96 1.12 -6.56
N GLU A 348 -0.88 1.71 -6.04
CA GLU A 348 0.21 0.95 -5.42
C GLU A 348 0.66 1.60 -4.11
N ALA A 349 0.82 0.80 -3.05
CA ALA A 349 1.25 1.25 -1.73
C ALA A 349 2.47 0.47 -1.26
N TRP A 350 3.51 1.19 -0.80
CA TRP A 350 4.76 0.65 -0.26
C TRP A 350 4.93 1.10 1.20
N LEU A 351 5.08 0.15 2.12
CA LEU A 351 5.21 0.41 3.54
C LEU A 351 6.49 -0.27 4.08
N SER A 352 7.30 0.49 4.83
CA SER A 352 8.58 0.07 5.43
C SER A 352 8.78 0.76 6.80
N GLY A 353 9.85 0.40 7.52
CA GLY A 353 10.14 0.88 8.87
C GLY A 353 9.09 0.41 9.87
N ASN A 354 8.49 1.35 10.61
CA ASN A 354 7.41 1.08 11.57
C ASN A 354 6.09 1.70 11.11
N ALA A 355 5.89 1.78 9.79
CA ALA A 355 4.73 2.42 9.21
C ALA A 355 3.42 1.71 9.62
N THR A 356 2.38 2.50 9.91
CA THR A 356 1.05 1.98 10.26
C THR A 356 -0.02 2.46 9.28
N LEU A 357 -0.79 1.53 8.71
CA LEU A 357 -1.91 1.81 7.81
C LEU A 357 -3.18 1.14 8.35
N SER A 358 -4.18 1.93 8.74
CA SER A 358 -5.31 1.38 9.50
C SER A 358 -6.67 1.85 9.03
N CYS A 359 -7.61 0.91 9.00
CA CYS A 359 -9.05 1.15 8.92
C CYS A 359 -9.76 0.47 10.10
N PRO A 360 -9.65 1.03 11.32
CA PRO A 360 -9.93 0.27 12.55
C PRO A 360 -11.40 0.27 12.98
N ALA A 361 -12.30 0.90 12.23
CA ALA A 361 -13.72 0.84 12.54
C ALA A 361 -14.22 -0.62 12.49
N ALA A 362 -15.21 -1.00 13.30
CA ALA A 362 -15.73 -2.38 13.31
C ALA A 362 -16.34 -2.82 11.96
N ASN A 363 -16.65 -1.86 11.08
CA ASN A 363 -17.06 -2.07 9.69
C ASN A 363 -15.99 -1.56 8.70
N GLY A 364 -14.77 -1.34 9.17
CA GLY A 364 -13.64 -0.80 8.43
C GLY A 364 -12.97 -1.87 7.59
N GLU A 365 -13.10 -1.75 6.28
CA GLU A 365 -12.53 -2.68 5.31
C GLU A 365 -11.24 -2.11 4.72
N VAL A 366 -10.24 -2.98 4.55
CA VAL A 366 -9.08 -2.70 3.69
C VAL A 366 -9.32 -3.39 2.37
N VAL A 367 -9.51 -2.62 1.31
CA VAL A 367 -9.88 -3.13 -0.01
C VAL A 367 -8.72 -2.97 -0.97
N VAL A 368 -8.23 -4.08 -1.51
CA VAL A 368 -7.18 -4.10 -2.54
C VAL A 368 -7.84 -4.47 -3.87
N ALA A 369 -7.80 -3.53 -4.81
CA ALA A 369 -8.50 -3.57 -6.10
C ALA A 369 -10.03 -3.62 -5.98
N TRP A 370 -10.70 -2.46 -6.04
CA TRP A 370 -12.13 -2.38 -6.35
C TRP A 370 -12.27 -1.97 -7.82
N GLY A 371 -12.16 -2.92 -8.74
CA GLY A 371 -11.86 -2.68 -10.15
C GLY A 371 -10.40 -2.28 -10.37
N GLY A 372 -9.94 -2.31 -11.63
CA GLY A 372 -8.57 -1.90 -11.97
C GLY A 372 -7.48 -2.75 -11.28
N THR A 373 -6.35 -2.15 -10.93
CA THR A 373 -5.22 -2.82 -10.28
C THR A 373 -4.92 -2.20 -8.92
N GLY A 374 -4.76 -3.03 -7.89
CA GLY A 374 -4.37 -2.64 -6.55
C GLY A 374 -3.21 -3.51 -6.06
N VAL A 375 -2.12 -2.88 -5.65
CA VAL A 375 -0.95 -3.57 -5.10
C VAL A 375 -0.58 -2.97 -3.75
N LEU A 376 -0.46 -3.81 -2.73
CA LEU A 376 -0.08 -3.42 -1.38
C LEU A 376 1.13 -4.23 -0.92
N HIS A 377 2.24 -3.55 -0.67
CA HIS A 377 3.47 -4.14 -0.12
C HIS A 377 3.56 -3.82 1.37
N ILE A 378 3.56 -4.86 2.20
CA ILE A 378 3.60 -4.78 3.66
C ILE A 378 4.96 -5.29 4.12
N GLY A 379 5.83 -4.39 4.57
CA GLY A 379 7.23 -4.71 4.84
C GLY A 379 8.08 -4.65 3.56
N ASP A 380 9.38 -4.50 3.74
CA ASP A 380 10.37 -4.43 2.65
C ASP A 380 11.38 -5.60 2.67
N GLY A 381 11.14 -6.61 3.52
CA GLY A 381 12.03 -7.74 3.74
C GLY A 381 13.05 -7.52 4.88
N THR A 382 13.10 -6.34 5.49
CA THR A 382 13.95 -6.07 6.64
C THR A 382 13.30 -6.59 7.92
N GLU A 383 13.78 -7.72 8.47
CA GLU A 383 13.19 -8.34 9.68
C GLU A 383 13.16 -7.46 10.95
N THR A 384 13.91 -6.37 11.00
CA THR A 384 13.85 -5.40 12.11
C THR A 384 12.73 -4.38 11.98
N ASP A 385 12.11 -4.27 10.81
CA ASP A 385 10.96 -3.43 10.57
C ASP A 385 9.72 -4.00 11.26
N ASN A 386 8.74 -3.13 11.53
CA ASN A 386 7.48 -3.49 12.17
C ASN A 386 6.32 -2.73 11.50
N VAL A 387 6.17 -2.94 10.20
CA VAL A 387 5.04 -2.39 9.45
C VAL A 387 3.76 -3.08 9.90
N VAL A 388 2.69 -2.32 10.16
CA VAL A 388 1.38 -2.89 10.53
C VAL A 388 0.27 -2.34 9.65
N VAL A 389 -0.47 -3.25 9.02
CA VAL A 389 -1.73 -2.96 8.34
C VAL A 389 -2.88 -3.57 9.12
N THR A 390 -3.91 -2.79 9.47
CA THR A 390 -5.05 -3.27 10.26
C THR A 390 -6.38 -3.01 9.55
N ALA A 391 -7.16 -4.06 9.37
CA ALA A 391 -8.58 -4.00 8.99
C ALA A 391 -9.47 -4.29 10.22
N GLY A 392 -10.48 -3.47 10.46
CA GLY A 392 -11.41 -3.70 11.57
C GLY A 392 -12.54 -4.70 11.24
N LYS A 393 -12.77 -4.99 9.96
CA LYS A 393 -13.76 -5.97 9.48
C LYS A 393 -13.14 -7.01 8.54
N ASP A 394 -12.88 -6.62 7.28
CA ASP A 394 -12.39 -7.54 6.24
C ASP A 394 -11.22 -6.91 5.49
N VAL A 395 -10.29 -7.76 5.04
CA VAL A 395 -9.45 -7.48 3.88
C VAL A 395 -10.15 -8.05 2.66
N LEU A 396 -10.51 -7.18 1.71
CA LEU A 396 -11.18 -7.58 0.47
C LEU A 396 -10.18 -7.54 -0.68
N LEU A 397 -9.95 -8.69 -1.32
CA LEU A 397 -9.06 -8.86 -2.47
C LEU A 397 -9.88 -9.03 -3.75
N GLY A 398 -9.86 -8.04 -4.63
CA GLY A 398 -10.54 -8.10 -5.92
C GLY A 398 -12.05 -7.96 -5.78
N PHE A 399 -12.54 -6.72 -5.90
CA PHE A 399 -13.94 -6.32 -5.78
C PHE A 399 -14.50 -5.76 -7.11
N ASP A 400 -15.55 -6.40 -7.65
CA ASP A 400 -16.55 -5.90 -8.65
C ASP A 400 -16.11 -5.37 -10.07
N SER A 401 -17.04 -5.60 -11.00
CA SER A 401 -17.38 -5.15 -12.37
C SER A 401 -16.34 -4.95 -13.47
N ASN A 402 -15.08 -4.59 -13.22
CA ASN A 402 -14.15 -4.19 -14.30
C ASN A 402 -12.73 -4.76 -14.11
N GLY A 403 -12.61 -6.10 -14.10
CA GLY A 403 -11.31 -6.74 -14.19
C GLY A 403 -10.39 -6.42 -13.00
N ALA A 404 -10.85 -6.64 -11.77
CA ALA A 404 -10.08 -6.28 -10.58
C ALA A 404 -8.86 -7.20 -10.41
N HIS A 405 -7.69 -6.60 -10.22
CA HIS A 405 -6.42 -7.27 -10.05
C HIS A 405 -5.77 -6.84 -8.72
N ALA A 406 -5.97 -7.64 -7.68
CA ALA A 406 -5.45 -7.41 -6.34
C ALA A 406 -4.17 -8.22 -6.10
N THR A 407 -3.18 -7.58 -5.50
CA THR A 407 -1.98 -8.24 -4.99
C THR A 407 -1.61 -7.66 -3.63
N ILE A 408 -1.45 -8.52 -2.63
CA ILE A 408 -0.77 -8.18 -1.39
C ILE A 408 0.55 -8.96 -1.38
N ASN A 409 1.64 -8.26 -1.11
CA ASN A 409 2.93 -8.85 -0.79
C ASN A 409 3.18 -8.66 0.70
N LEU A 410 3.21 -9.75 1.44
CA LEU A 410 3.41 -9.77 2.89
C LEU A 410 4.84 -10.22 3.17
N ASN A 411 5.74 -9.25 3.20
CA ASN A 411 7.19 -9.46 3.26
C ASN A 411 7.69 -9.45 4.71
N GLY A 412 8.91 -9.96 4.93
CA GLY A 412 9.65 -9.81 6.19
C GLY A 412 9.60 -8.39 6.76
N GLY A 413 9.43 -8.28 8.09
CA GLY A 413 9.19 -7.00 8.79
C GLY A 413 7.77 -6.43 8.65
N GLY A 414 6.86 -7.11 7.93
CA GLY A 414 5.46 -6.71 7.76
C GLY A 414 4.47 -7.55 8.59
N THR A 415 3.40 -6.93 9.09
CA THR A 415 2.26 -7.59 9.72
C THR A 415 0.93 -7.13 9.12
N LEU A 416 0.06 -8.07 8.76
CA LEU A 416 -1.34 -7.84 8.37
C LEU A 416 -2.28 -8.36 9.47
N GLU A 417 -3.03 -7.47 10.10
CA GLU A 417 -4.02 -7.79 11.12
C GLU A 417 -5.44 -7.68 10.54
N THR A 418 -6.19 -8.79 10.57
CA THR A 418 -7.57 -8.79 10.06
C THR A 418 -8.43 -9.89 10.70
N PRO A 419 -9.75 -9.67 10.84
CA PRO A 419 -10.69 -10.74 11.15
C PRO A 419 -10.82 -11.76 10.01
N TYR A 420 -10.86 -11.30 8.75
CA TYR A 420 -11.09 -12.14 7.57
C TYR A 420 -10.36 -11.60 6.33
N ILE A 421 -9.99 -12.48 5.41
CA ILE A 421 -9.55 -12.16 4.05
C ILE A 421 -10.51 -12.85 3.08
N THR A 422 -11.22 -12.06 2.28
CA THR A 422 -12.17 -12.60 1.31
C THR A 422 -12.03 -11.95 -0.05
N SER A 423 -12.57 -12.62 -1.07
CA SER A 423 -12.86 -11.99 -2.36
C SER A 423 -14.32 -11.57 -2.45
N SER A 424 -14.63 -10.74 -3.44
CA SER A 424 -16.01 -10.36 -3.74
C SER A 424 -16.20 -10.17 -5.25
N LYS A 425 -16.89 -11.11 -5.91
CA LYS A 425 -17.36 -10.95 -7.28
C LYS A 425 -18.89 -10.88 -7.26
N PRO A 426 -19.52 -9.93 -7.98
CA PRO A 426 -20.95 -10.02 -8.23
C PRO A 426 -21.25 -11.29 -9.00
N ALA A 427 -22.31 -12.00 -8.60
CA ALA A 427 -22.73 -13.27 -9.19
C ALA A 427 -22.94 -13.23 -10.72
N ALA A 428 -23.12 -12.04 -11.31
CA ALA A 428 -23.36 -11.85 -12.75
C ALA A 428 -22.13 -11.43 -13.58
N SER A 429 -20.94 -11.22 -12.97
CA SER A 429 -19.77 -10.72 -13.69
C SER A 429 -19.03 -11.82 -14.47
N THR A 430 -18.67 -11.56 -15.74
CA THR A 430 -17.81 -12.44 -16.56
C THR A 430 -16.35 -12.01 -16.60
N ASN A 431 -16.00 -10.89 -15.96
CA ASN A 431 -14.64 -10.35 -16.01
C ASN A 431 -13.70 -11.17 -15.11
N THR A 432 -12.44 -11.28 -15.55
CA THR A 432 -11.36 -11.90 -14.78
C THR A 432 -11.10 -11.08 -13.52
N VAL A 433 -11.12 -11.73 -12.36
CA VAL A 433 -10.77 -11.11 -11.07
C VAL A 433 -9.65 -11.93 -10.46
N THR A 434 -8.52 -11.30 -10.19
CA THR A 434 -7.36 -11.95 -9.55
C THR A 434 -7.19 -11.42 -8.14
N SER A 435 -7.14 -12.34 -7.18
CA SER A 435 -6.92 -12.08 -5.76
C SER A 435 -5.65 -12.83 -5.36
N ILE A 436 -4.54 -12.12 -5.20
CA ILE A 436 -3.23 -12.72 -4.91
C ILE A 436 -2.76 -12.23 -3.55
N LEU A 437 -2.38 -13.16 -2.68
CA LEU A 437 -1.64 -12.89 -1.46
C LEU A 437 -0.34 -13.70 -1.53
N ASN A 438 0.79 -13.01 -1.56
CA ASN A 438 2.12 -13.61 -1.52
C ASN A 438 2.64 -13.53 -0.09
N PHE A 439 2.99 -14.66 0.50
CA PHE A 439 3.64 -14.77 1.80
C PHE A 439 5.15 -14.87 1.61
N ASP A 440 5.89 -13.88 2.08
CA ASP A 440 7.34 -13.78 1.94
C ASP A 440 8.00 -13.37 3.27
N GLY A 441 7.69 -14.12 4.33
CA GLY A 441 8.26 -13.90 5.67
C GLY A 441 7.52 -12.89 6.54
N GLY A 442 6.51 -12.19 6.02
CA GLY A 442 5.64 -11.33 6.81
C GLY A 442 4.59 -12.10 7.62
N LEU A 443 4.07 -11.48 8.68
CA LEU A 443 3.13 -12.09 9.62
C LEU A 443 1.67 -11.79 9.25
N LEU A 444 0.86 -12.82 9.01
CA LEU A 444 -0.58 -12.70 8.96
C LEU A 444 -1.17 -13.01 10.34
N LYS A 445 -1.93 -12.09 10.92
CA LYS A 445 -2.43 -12.20 12.29
C LYS A 445 -3.95 -12.10 12.37
N ALA A 446 -4.58 -13.13 12.94
CA ALA A 446 -6.02 -13.17 13.14
C ALA A 446 -6.45 -12.24 14.30
N THR A 447 -7.60 -11.57 14.12
CA THR A 447 -8.20 -10.72 15.16
C THR A 447 -9.62 -11.14 15.56
N ALA A 448 -10.14 -12.22 14.97
CA ALA A 448 -11.40 -12.83 15.36
C ALA A 448 -11.40 -14.33 15.00
N SER A 449 -12.28 -15.10 15.64
CA SER A 449 -12.52 -16.48 15.23
C SER A 449 -13.40 -16.54 13.98
N ASP A 450 -13.28 -17.65 13.26
CA ASP A 450 -14.24 -18.07 12.23
C ASP A 450 -15.67 -17.98 12.74
N THR A 451 -16.57 -17.67 11.82
CA THR A 451 -18.01 -17.89 12.01
C THR A 451 -18.48 -19.01 11.07
N THR A 452 -19.71 -19.46 11.25
CA THR A 452 -20.29 -20.51 10.38
C THR A 452 -20.34 -20.11 8.90
N THR A 453 -20.27 -18.82 8.58
CA THR A 453 -20.35 -18.31 7.20
C THR A 453 -19.07 -17.63 6.73
N ASN A 454 -18.18 -17.24 7.64
CA ASN A 454 -16.97 -16.49 7.32
C ASN A 454 -15.77 -17.23 7.93
N PRO A 455 -15.09 -18.09 7.15
CA PRO A 455 -13.78 -18.59 7.52
C PRO A 455 -12.73 -17.47 7.39
N PHE A 456 -11.60 -17.62 8.07
CA PHE A 456 -10.49 -16.66 8.10
C PHE A 456 -10.02 -16.26 6.70
N ILE A 457 -9.83 -17.23 5.79
CA ILE A 457 -9.54 -16.95 4.37
C ILE A 457 -10.48 -17.76 3.49
N SER A 458 -11.19 -17.10 2.57
CA SER A 458 -12.00 -17.77 1.55
C SER A 458 -12.19 -17.00 0.26
N ASN A 459 -12.38 -17.75 -0.83
CA ASN A 459 -12.83 -17.20 -2.09
C ASN A 459 -14.37 -17.04 -2.13
N TYR A 460 -14.97 -16.48 -1.08
CA TYR A 460 -16.44 -16.32 -0.96
C TYR A 460 -17.04 -15.57 -2.16
N GLY A 461 -16.32 -14.58 -2.66
CA GLY A 461 -16.71 -13.81 -3.83
C GLY A 461 -16.63 -14.56 -5.14
N GLY A 462 -15.83 -15.61 -5.27
CA GLY A 462 -15.64 -16.33 -6.53
C GLY A 462 -14.75 -15.58 -7.54
N SER A 463 -13.63 -15.01 -7.08
CA SER A 463 -12.53 -14.57 -7.94
C SER A 463 -12.13 -15.68 -8.91
N THR A 464 -11.80 -15.31 -10.15
CA THR A 464 -11.40 -16.29 -11.16
C THR A 464 -10.05 -16.92 -10.84
N THR A 465 -9.18 -16.15 -10.17
CA THR A 465 -7.94 -16.65 -9.60
C THR A 465 -7.87 -16.15 -8.17
N PHE A 466 -7.81 -17.08 -7.21
CA PHE A 466 -7.50 -16.78 -5.83
C PHE A 466 -6.26 -17.59 -5.46
N ALA A 467 -5.15 -16.92 -5.26
CA ALA A 467 -3.85 -17.55 -5.06
C ALA A 467 -3.25 -17.10 -3.73
N LEU A 468 -2.91 -18.07 -2.89
CA LEU A 468 -2.16 -17.89 -1.66
C LEU A 468 -0.77 -18.48 -1.91
N ASN A 469 0.15 -17.66 -2.38
CA ASN A 469 1.48 -18.14 -2.78
C ASN A 469 2.43 -18.08 -1.60
N VAL A 470 3.13 -19.19 -1.33
CA VAL A 470 4.23 -19.29 -0.38
C VAL A 470 5.53 -19.02 -1.14
N MET A 471 6.24 -17.95 -0.78
CA MET A 471 7.51 -17.54 -1.37
C MET A 471 8.69 -18.04 -0.49
N ASP A 472 9.93 -17.68 -0.83
CA ASP A 472 11.15 -18.08 -0.09
C ASP A 472 11.08 -17.73 1.42
N GLY A 473 10.52 -16.57 1.79
CA GLY A 473 10.33 -16.21 3.19
C GLY A 473 9.26 -17.01 3.96
N GLY A 474 8.42 -17.78 3.26
CA GLY A 474 7.41 -18.65 3.84
C GLY A 474 6.14 -17.96 4.34
N ALA A 475 5.11 -18.77 4.62
CA ALA A 475 3.84 -18.35 5.18
C ALA A 475 3.87 -18.37 6.71
N ARG A 476 3.82 -17.19 7.34
CA ARG A 476 3.76 -17.06 8.81
C ARG A 476 2.38 -16.61 9.23
N ILE A 477 1.66 -17.49 9.94
CA ILE A 477 0.25 -17.27 10.29
C ILE A 477 0.07 -17.41 11.80
N ASP A 478 -0.21 -16.29 12.47
CA ASP A 478 -0.53 -16.21 13.88
C ASP A 478 -2.04 -16.22 14.10
N THR A 479 -2.54 -17.30 14.71
CA THR A 479 -3.96 -17.38 15.07
C THR A 479 -4.31 -16.47 16.24
N ASN A 480 -3.34 -15.98 17.00
CA ASN A 480 -3.53 -15.01 18.08
C ASN A 480 -4.60 -15.48 19.10
N GLY A 481 -4.70 -16.80 19.30
CA GLY A 481 -5.68 -17.44 20.19
C GLY A 481 -7.06 -17.70 19.57
N TYR A 482 -7.29 -17.37 18.30
CA TYR A 482 -8.54 -17.59 17.57
C TYR A 482 -8.55 -18.89 16.76
N ASN A 483 -9.75 -19.32 16.35
CA ASN A 483 -9.87 -20.39 15.36
C ASN A 483 -9.94 -19.76 13.97
N ALA A 484 -9.05 -20.18 13.07
CA ALA A 484 -8.88 -19.62 11.75
C ALA A 484 -8.88 -20.74 10.70
N THR A 485 -9.81 -20.70 9.75
CA THR A 485 -9.91 -21.68 8.66
C THR A 485 -9.50 -21.05 7.34
N ILE A 486 -8.63 -21.73 6.60
CA ILE A 486 -8.27 -21.39 5.23
C ILE A 486 -8.94 -22.41 4.31
N THR A 487 -9.86 -21.95 3.45
CA THR A 487 -10.56 -22.82 2.48
C THR A 487 -9.82 -22.97 1.16
N GLU A 488 -8.87 -22.08 0.89
CA GLU A 488 -8.08 -22.08 -0.35
C GLU A 488 -6.75 -22.81 -0.16
N ALA A 489 -6.14 -23.26 -1.25
CA ALA A 489 -4.83 -23.91 -1.19
C ALA A 489 -3.70 -22.90 -0.93
N LEU A 490 -2.76 -23.28 -0.07
CA LEU A 490 -1.42 -22.69 -0.03
C LEU A 490 -0.59 -23.29 -1.17
N LEU A 491 -0.13 -22.45 -2.09
CA LEU A 491 0.54 -22.85 -3.33
C LEU A 491 2.04 -22.56 -3.23
N ALA A 492 2.89 -23.43 -3.79
CA ALA A 492 4.28 -23.07 -4.07
C ALA A 492 4.34 -21.87 -5.02
N GLY A 493 4.82 -20.73 -4.51
CA GLY A 493 5.08 -19.53 -5.29
C GLY A 493 6.42 -19.56 -6.01
N GLU A 494 7.38 -20.34 -5.49
CA GLU A 494 8.71 -20.57 -6.04
C GLU A 494 9.14 -22.04 -5.87
N THR A 495 10.25 -22.45 -6.47
CA THR A 495 10.73 -23.86 -6.41
C THR A 495 11.21 -24.29 -5.03
N ASN A 496 11.75 -23.36 -4.24
CA ASN A 496 12.18 -23.61 -2.87
C ASN A 496 11.47 -22.59 -1.98
N ASP A 497 10.17 -22.79 -1.74
CA ASP A 497 9.44 -21.91 -0.85
C ASP A 497 9.81 -22.14 0.63
N GLY A 498 9.50 -21.17 1.49
CA GLY A 498 9.83 -21.20 2.92
C GLY A 498 8.84 -22.00 3.78
N GLY A 499 7.88 -22.69 3.17
CA GLY A 499 6.90 -23.52 3.89
C GLY A 499 5.92 -22.73 4.76
N LEU A 500 5.39 -23.38 5.80
CA LEU A 500 4.35 -22.85 6.68
C LEU A 500 4.84 -22.79 8.12
N THR A 501 4.77 -21.61 8.75
CA THR A 501 4.93 -21.44 10.19
C THR A 501 3.61 -21.01 10.82
N LYS A 502 3.05 -21.87 11.66
CA LYS A 502 1.85 -21.63 12.47
C LYS A 502 2.22 -21.14 13.86
N LEU A 503 1.72 -19.95 14.21
CA LEU A 503 1.92 -19.28 15.50
C LEU A 503 0.59 -19.12 16.26
N GLY A 504 0.68 -18.76 17.54
CA GLY A 504 -0.48 -18.42 18.39
C GLY A 504 -1.25 -19.64 18.92
N ALA A 505 -1.84 -19.51 20.11
CA ALA A 505 -2.45 -20.63 20.84
C ALA A 505 -3.74 -21.21 20.21
N GLY A 506 -4.31 -20.55 19.20
CA GLY A 506 -5.56 -20.96 18.55
C GLY A 506 -5.36 -22.04 17.47
N THR A 507 -6.46 -22.47 16.85
CA THR A 507 -6.43 -23.50 15.79
C THR A 507 -6.34 -22.87 14.41
N LEU A 508 -5.38 -23.29 13.58
CA LEU A 508 -5.39 -23.04 12.14
C LEU A 508 -5.86 -24.31 11.42
N THR A 509 -6.91 -24.21 10.62
CA THR A 509 -7.43 -25.34 9.82
C THR A 509 -7.11 -25.13 8.34
N LEU A 510 -6.39 -26.07 7.74
CA LEU A 510 -6.19 -26.14 6.29
C LEU A 510 -7.24 -27.09 5.69
N ALA A 511 -8.27 -26.52 5.08
CA ALA A 511 -9.42 -27.28 4.57
C ALA A 511 -9.26 -27.72 3.09
N SER A 512 -8.31 -27.13 2.36
CA SER A 512 -8.07 -27.46 0.95
C SER A 512 -7.34 -28.80 0.81
N VAL A 513 -7.67 -29.56 -0.25
CA VAL A 513 -6.97 -30.78 -0.68
C VAL A 513 -5.77 -30.49 -1.59
N ALA A 514 -5.62 -29.25 -2.05
CA ALA A 514 -4.74 -28.90 -3.17
C ALA A 514 -3.55 -28.03 -2.74
N ASN A 515 -3.07 -28.17 -1.50
CA ASN A 515 -1.87 -27.46 -1.06
C ASN A 515 -0.65 -28.00 -1.82
N THR A 516 0.26 -27.11 -2.22
CA THR A 516 1.44 -27.48 -3.03
C THR A 516 2.72 -26.78 -2.59
N TYR A 517 2.73 -26.11 -1.43
CA TYR A 517 3.98 -25.59 -0.88
C TYR A 517 4.92 -26.75 -0.51
N THR A 518 6.21 -26.50 -0.61
CA THR A 518 7.26 -27.52 -0.59
C THR A 518 8.18 -27.41 0.62
N GLY A 519 8.24 -26.24 1.25
CA GLY A 519 9.02 -26.03 2.46
C GLY A 519 8.40 -26.68 3.69
N ASP A 520 9.22 -26.79 4.73
CA ASP A 520 8.86 -27.42 6.01
C ASP A 520 7.64 -26.76 6.69
N THR A 521 6.90 -27.56 7.45
CA THR A 521 5.82 -27.07 8.31
C THR A 521 6.26 -26.99 9.76
N ILE A 522 6.14 -25.82 10.35
CA ILE A 522 6.46 -25.55 11.76
C ILE A 522 5.18 -25.15 12.49
N VAL A 523 4.86 -25.84 13.57
CA VAL A 523 3.80 -25.45 14.52
C VAL A 523 4.49 -25.00 15.80
N ASP A 524 4.62 -23.69 15.96
CA ASP A 524 5.28 -23.05 17.10
C ASP A 524 4.37 -23.03 18.34
N ALA A 525 3.06 -22.89 18.12
CA ALA A 525 2.06 -22.94 19.19
C ALA A 525 0.66 -23.30 18.68
N GLY A 526 -0.16 -23.82 19.59
CA GLY A 526 -1.57 -24.12 19.36
C GLY A 526 -1.76 -25.31 18.41
N THR A 527 -2.87 -25.32 17.68
CA THR A 527 -3.23 -26.47 16.83
C THR A 527 -3.12 -26.11 15.35
N LEU A 528 -2.43 -26.94 14.56
CA LEU A 528 -2.62 -27.03 13.12
C LEU A 528 -3.54 -28.22 12.83
N SER A 529 -4.64 -28.00 12.13
CA SER A 529 -5.59 -29.03 11.75
C SER A 529 -5.59 -29.22 10.24
N ILE A 530 -5.38 -30.46 9.80
CA ILE A 530 -5.45 -30.84 8.39
C ILE A 530 -6.63 -31.79 8.19
N THR A 531 -7.44 -31.54 7.17
CA THR A 531 -8.67 -32.32 6.91
C THR A 531 -8.52 -33.35 5.79
N ASN A 532 -7.31 -33.47 5.22
CA ASN A 532 -6.97 -34.31 4.08
C ASN A 532 -5.58 -34.93 4.29
N ASN A 533 -5.22 -35.93 3.48
CA ASN A 533 -3.99 -36.74 3.62
C ASN A 533 -2.94 -36.50 2.52
N THR A 534 -3.02 -35.35 1.84
CA THR A 534 -2.05 -34.88 0.84
C THR A 534 -1.86 -33.36 1.00
N VAL A 535 -1.54 -32.93 2.22
CA VAL A 535 -1.43 -31.52 2.60
C VAL A 535 0.02 -31.06 2.65
N PHE A 536 0.94 -31.93 3.04
CA PHE A 536 2.36 -31.66 3.11
C PHE A 536 3.06 -32.20 1.86
N ASP A 537 4.18 -31.59 1.49
CA ASP A 537 5.04 -32.17 0.47
C ASP A 537 5.81 -33.36 1.06
N ASP A 538 5.89 -34.46 0.32
CA ASP A 538 6.52 -35.69 0.82
C ASP A 538 8.01 -35.49 1.17
N GLU A 539 8.70 -34.49 0.58
CA GLU A 539 10.09 -34.14 0.88
C GLU A 539 10.23 -33.17 2.06
N SER A 540 9.11 -32.59 2.53
CA SER A 540 9.06 -31.64 3.64
C SER A 540 9.03 -32.33 5.02
N SER A 541 9.53 -31.64 6.03
CA SER A 541 9.47 -32.06 7.43
C SER A 541 8.41 -31.28 8.22
N VAL A 542 7.91 -31.90 9.30
CA VAL A 542 7.01 -31.29 10.27
C VAL A 542 7.70 -31.13 11.62
N TYR A 543 7.69 -29.92 12.16
CA TYR A 543 8.22 -29.56 13.47
C TYR A 543 7.09 -29.11 14.39
N LEU A 544 6.95 -29.76 15.53
CA LEU A 544 5.98 -29.41 16.55
C LEU A 544 6.74 -28.98 17.81
N GLU A 545 6.65 -27.70 18.14
CA GLU A 545 7.24 -27.13 19.36
C GLU A 545 6.44 -27.51 20.60
N VAL A 546 6.95 -27.15 21.79
CA VAL A 546 6.23 -27.37 23.05
C VAL A 546 4.81 -26.79 23.00
N ASP A 547 3.82 -27.56 23.44
CA ASP A 547 2.38 -27.23 23.41
C ASP A 547 1.75 -27.13 22.01
N ALA A 548 2.48 -27.46 20.94
CA ALA A 548 1.91 -27.60 19.60
C ALA A 548 1.11 -28.90 19.46
N ILE A 549 0.03 -28.86 18.67
CA ILE A 549 -0.72 -30.05 18.27
C ILE A 549 -0.91 -30.04 16.76
N LEU A 550 -0.64 -31.18 16.14
CA LEU A 550 -1.10 -31.49 14.79
C LEU A 550 -2.35 -32.37 14.87
N ASN A 551 -3.48 -31.81 14.44
CA ASN A 551 -4.75 -32.52 14.35
C ASN A 551 -4.94 -33.13 12.96
N LEU A 552 -4.85 -34.45 12.89
CA LEU A 552 -5.06 -35.26 11.69
C LEU A 552 -6.57 -35.55 11.52
N ASP A 553 -7.33 -34.52 11.15
CA ASP A 553 -8.79 -34.56 11.02
C ASP A 553 -9.25 -35.17 9.68
N PHE A 554 -8.66 -36.31 9.34
CA PHE A 554 -9.07 -37.15 8.23
C PHE A 554 -9.10 -38.60 8.68
N THR A 555 -9.79 -39.46 7.94
CA THR A 555 -9.83 -40.89 8.24
C THR A 555 -8.79 -41.62 7.40
N SER A 556 -7.82 -42.27 8.05
CA SER A 556 -6.94 -43.22 7.37
C SER A 556 -7.68 -44.54 7.12
N ILE A 557 -7.72 -45.00 5.87
CA ILE A 557 -8.23 -46.32 5.48
C ILE A 557 -7.16 -46.99 4.60
N GLY A 558 -6.53 -48.06 5.09
CA GLY A 558 -5.44 -48.72 4.36
C GLY A 558 -4.20 -47.83 4.27
N ASP A 559 -3.61 -47.71 3.07
CA ASP A 559 -2.40 -46.91 2.79
C ASP A 559 -2.66 -45.40 2.68
N VAL A 560 -3.88 -44.93 3.00
CA VAL A 560 -4.27 -43.51 2.99
C VAL A 560 -3.70 -42.83 4.25
N VAL A 561 -2.44 -42.41 4.15
CA VAL A 561 -1.67 -41.66 5.15
C VAL A 561 -1.16 -40.37 4.53
N GLU A 562 -0.86 -39.39 5.37
CA GLU A 562 -0.10 -38.20 4.96
C GLU A 562 1.40 -38.53 5.04
N GLN A 563 2.18 -38.23 3.99
CA GLN A 563 3.61 -38.57 3.94
C GLN A 563 4.46 -37.34 4.22
N ILE A 564 5.52 -37.51 5.01
CA ILE A 564 6.50 -36.45 5.33
C ILE A 564 7.90 -37.04 5.46
N ALA A 565 8.92 -36.26 5.11
CA ALA A 565 10.32 -36.68 5.17
C ALA A 565 10.82 -36.84 6.61
N GLY A 566 10.37 -35.98 7.51
CA GLY A 566 10.82 -35.97 8.90
C GLY A 566 9.75 -35.43 9.86
N LEU A 567 9.74 -35.95 11.07
CA LEU A 567 8.88 -35.48 12.16
C LEU A 567 9.74 -35.13 13.37
N TYR A 568 9.53 -33.96 13.94
CA TYR A 568 10.29 -33.47 15.08
C TYR A 568 9.33 -32.99 16.18
N PHE A 569 9.62 -33.38 17.41
CA PHE A 569 8.94 -32.88 18.60
C PHE A 569 9.96 -32.14 19.46
N ASP A 570 9.77 -30.83 19.69
CA ASP A 570 10.69 -29.99 20.48
C ASP A 570 12.15 -30.16 20.04
N GLY A 571 12.38 -30.08 18.72
CA GLY A 571 13.68 -30.29 18.08
C GLY A 571 14.21 -31.74 18.06
N VAL A 572 13.51 -32.71 18.65
CA VAL A 572 13.92 -34.12 18.66
C VAL A 572 13.32 -34.85 17.46
N ALA A 573 14.18 -35.36 16.58
CA ALA A 573 13.77 -36.21 15.45
C ALA A 573 13.10 -37.50 15.93
N GLN A 574 11.98 -37.84 15.30
CA GLN A 574 11.24 -39.06 15.57
C GLN A 574 11.64 -40.20 14.63
N THR A 575 11.49 -41.43 15.08
CA THR A 575 11.82 -42.63 14.29
C THR A 575 10.90 -42.75 13.07
N GLU A 576 11.45 -43.24 11.96
CA GLU A 576 10.68 -43.61 10.78
C GLU A 576 9.61 -44.67 11.10
N GLY A 577 8.45 -44.56 10.45
CA GLY A 577 7.28 -45.42 10.63
C GLY A 577 5.98 -44.62 10.62
N THR A 578 4.87 -45.30 10.92
CA THR A 578 3.55 -44.65 10.99
C THR A 578 3.29 -44.05 12.37
N TRP A 579 2.83 -42.80 12.40
CA TRP A 579 2.56 -42.03 13.62
C TRP A 579 1.09 -41.61 13.69
N GLY A 580 0.48 -41.80 14.86
CA GLY A 580 -0.91 -41.39 15.10
C GLY A 580 -1.13 -40.81 16.50
N ALA A 581 -2.36 -40.39 16.76
CA ALA A 581 -2.79 -39.93 18.08
C ALA A 581 -2.71 -41.05 19.14
N LEU A 582 -2.60 -40.68 20.42
CA LEU A 582 -2.68 -41.63 21.53
C LEU A 582 -3.93 -42.51 21.42
N GLY A 583 -3.72 -43.83 21.48
CA GLY A 583 -4.80 -44.83 21.37
C GLY A 583 -5.11 -45.26 19.94
N ASN A 584 -4.45 -44.72 18.92
CA ASN A 584 -4.50 -45.26 17.57
C ASN A 584 -3.86 -46.67 17.56
N THR A 585 -4.62 -47.68 17.16
CA THR A 585 -4.18 -49.09 17.15
C THR A 585 -3.52 -49.53 15.85
N TYR A 586 -3.48 -48.67 14.84
CA TYR A 586 -2.93 -48.95 13.52
C TYR A 586 -1.55 -48.33 13.30
N ALA A 587 -1.18 -47.31 14.08
CA ALA A 587 0.11 -46.66 13.99
C ALA A 587 1.21 -47.44 14.74
N ASP A 588 2.42 -47.46 14.18
CA ASP A 588 3.62 -48.02 14.84
C ASP A 588 3.96 -47.25 16.12
N TYR A 589 3.75 -45.93 16.08
CA TYR A 589 4.03 -45.02 17.17
C TYR A 589 2.84 -44.09 17.43
N THR A 590 2.68 -43.67 18.69
CA THR A 590 1.65 -42.71 19.06
C THR A 590 2.21 -41.59 19.91
N SER A 591 1.63 -40.39 19.78
CA SER A 591 2.10 -39.20 20.50
C SER A 591 0.93 -38.32 20.95
N ALA A 592 1.14 -37.57 22.03
CA ALA A 592 0.20 -36.53 22.49
C ALA A 592 0.24 -35.26 21.61
N TYR A 593 1.32 -35.08 20.83
CA TYR A 593 1.45 -34.02 19.83
C TYR A 593 0.51 -34.22 18.63
N LEU A 594 -0.09 -35.42 18.50
CA LEU A 594 -0.97 -35.78 17.41
C LEU A 594 -2.39 -36.00 17.95
N THR A 595 -3.39 -35.44 17.28
CA THR A 595 -4.81 -35.70 17.53
C THR A 595 -5.54 -36.09 16.25
N GLY A 596 -6.82 -36.42 16.35
CA GLY A 596 -7.64 -36.85 15.20
C GLY A 596 -7.55 -38.35 14.92
N THR A 597 -8.10 -38.76 13.78
CA THR A 597 -8.19 -40.17 13.37
C THR A 597 -7.17 -40.58 12.31
N GLY A 598 -6.50 -39.61 11.70
CA GLY A 598 -5.51 -39.85 10.65
C GLY A 598 -4.18 -40.35 11.19
N MET A 599 -3.27 -40.68 10.27
CA MET A 599 -1.89 -41.08 10.54
C MET A 599 -0.92 -40.39 9.58
N LEU A 600 0.28 -40.11 10.08
CA LEU A 600 1.43 -39.72 9.28
C LEU A 600 2.29 -40.94 8.95
N SER A 601 2.92 -40.96 7.79
CA SER A 601 4.04 -41.84 7.46
C SER A 601 5.32 -41.02 7.47
N VAL A 602 6.19 -41.27 8.45
CA VAL A 602 7.46 -40.56 8.63
C VAL A 602 8.59 -41.41 8.10
N GLY A 603 9.45 -40.81 7.29
CA GLY A 603 10.72 -41.40 6.90
C GLY A 603 11.08 -41.08 5.47
N SER A 604 12.33 -41.37 5.12
CA SER A 604 12.83 -41.09 3.79
C SER A 604 11.89 -41.71 2.77
N ILE A 605 11.32 -40.89 1.89
CA ILE A 605 10.94 -41.41 0.57
C ILE A 605 12.24 -42.00 0.05
N VAL A 606 12.38 -43.32 0.06
CA VAL A 606 13.40 -43.94 -0.76
C VAL A 606 12.88 -43.71 -2.16
N LYS A 607 13.24 -42.56 -2.75
CA LYS A 607 13.06 -42.34 -4.17
C LYS A 607 13.89 -43.40 -4.83
N VAL A 608 13.24 -44.47 -5.26
CA VAL A 608 13.89 -45.54 -5.97
C VAL A 608 14.35 -44.90 -7.29
N PRO A 609 15.66 -44.82 -7.56
CA PRO A 609 16.10 -44.27 -8.84
C PRO A 609 15.46 -45.09 -9.96
N GLY A 610 14.80 -44.47 -10.93
CA GLY A 610 14.00 -45.21 -11.91
C GLY A 610 12.48 -45.18 -11.71
N ASP A 611 11.99 -44.84 -10.52
CA ASP A 611 10.57 -44.71 -10.21
C ASP A 611 10.12 -43.26 -10.46
N THR A 612 9.28 -43.07 -11.48
CA THR A 612 8.78 -41.75 -11.90
C THR A 612 7.49 -41.34 -11.22
N ASN A 613 6.73 -42.29 -10.69
CA ASN A 613 5.39 -42.06 -10.13
C ASN A 613 5.34 -42.20 -8.59
N GLY A 614 6.45 -42.61 -7.97
CA GLY A 614 6.63 -42.73 -6.53
C GLY A 614 5.94 -43.95 -5.91
N ASP A 615 5.46 -44.91 -6.71
CA ASP A 615 4.73 -46.08 -6.20
C ASP A 615 5.64 -47.20 -5.66
N ARG A 616 6.96 -46.96 -5.68
CA ARG A 616 8.05 -47.85 -5.27
C ARG A 616 8.16 -49.11 -6.13
N LEU A 617 7.57 -49.12 -7.31
CA LEU A 617 7.85 -50.04 -8.40
C LEU A 617 8.65 -49.28 -9.46
N VAL A 618 9.65 -49.94 -10.03
CA VAL A 618 10.28 -49.48 -11.27
C VAL A 618 9.82 -50.43 -12.36
N ASP A 619 8.83 -50.00 -13.13
CA ASP A 619 8.16 -50.83 -14.11
C ASP A 619 7.95 -50.16 -15.48
N ASP A 620 7.13 -50.79 -16.32
CA ASP A 620 6.83 -50.32 -17.67
C ASP A 620 6.17 -48.93 -17.68
N THR A 621 5.54 -48.52 -16.59
CA THR A 621 4.94 -47.20 -16.40
C THR A 621 6.03 -46.15 -16.33
N ASP A 622 7.09 -46.40 -15.57
CA ASP A 622 8.21 -45.47 -15.43
C ASP A 622 9.05 -45.39 -16.70
N ALA A 623 9.28 -46.53 -17.34
CA ALA A 623 9.97 -46.59 -18.61
C ALA A 623 9.22 -45.79 -19.68
N LYS A 624 7.88 -45.80 -19.67
CA LYS A 624 7.06 -44.97 -20.56
C LYS A 624 7.19 -43.49 -20.22
N THR A 625 7.17 -43.12 -18.95
CA THR A 625 7.33 -41.72 -18.52
C THR A 625 8.69 -41.17 -18.96
N LEU A 626 9.78 -41.91 -18.70
CA LEU A 626 11.12 -41.54 -19.13
C LEU A 626 11.21 -41.46 -20.67
N ALA A 627 10.65 -42.44 -21.39
CA ALA A 627 10.66 -42.44 -22.86
C ALA A 627 9.88 -41.25 -23.46
N ASN A 628 8.76 -40.87 -22.84
CA ASN A 628 7.95 -39.73 -23.28
C ASN A 628 8.66 -38.39 -23.07
N ASN A 629 9.56 -38.31 -22.09
CA ASN A 629 10.34 -37.12 -21.76
C ASN A 629 11.78 -37.18 -22.27
N TRP A 630 12.11 -38.11 -23.17
CA TRP A 630 13.48 -38.28 -23.66
C TRP A 630 14.04 -37.00 -24.29
N GLY A 631 15.18 -36.53 -23.78
CA GLY A 631 15.83 -35.31 -24.23
C GLY A 631 15.24 -34.01 -23.67
N VAL A 632 14.28 -34.08 -22.73
CA VAL A 632 13.81 -32.90 -21.99
C VAL A 632 14.96 -32.34 -21.15
N GLY A 633 15.19 -31.03 -21.26
CA GLY A 633 16.18 -30.27 -20.48
C GLY A 633 16.62 -28.97 -21.19
N PRO A 634 17.24 -28.02 -20.47
CA PRO A 634 17.56 -28.07 -19.03
C PRO A 634 16.32 -27.89 -18.14
N GLY A 635 16.38 -28.42 -16.92
CA GLY A 635 15.32 -28.31 -15.89
C GLY A 635 14.36 -29.51 -15.82
N ALA A 636 14.78 -30.67 -16.34
CA ALA A 636 14.04 -31.90 -16.13
C ALA A 636 13.91 -32.24 -14.63
N THR A 637 12.76 -32.79 -14.23
CA THR A 637 12.51 -33.20 -12.84
C THR A 637 12.58 -34.71 -12.71
N TRP A 638 12.64 -35.20 -11.47
CA TRP A 638 12.61 -36.64 -11.16
C TRP A 638 11.41 -37.36 -11.80
N ALA A 639 10.22 -36.76 -11.71
CA ALA A 639 8.99 -37.30 -12.31
C ALA A 639 9.01 -37.29 -13.85
N MET A 640 9.86 -36.49 -14.47
CA MET A 640 10.11 -36.53 -15.92
C MET A 640 11.13 -37.62 -16.30
N GLY A 641 11.80 -38.24 -15.33
CA GLY A 641 12.80 -39.27 -15.54
C GLY A 641 14.24 -38.76 -15.51
N ASP A 642 14.54 -37.62 -14.87
CA ASP A 642 15.91 -37.21 -14.53
C ASP A 642 16.29 -37.77 -13.15
N PHE A 643 16.93 -38.94 -13.14
CA PHE A 643 17.27 -39.67 -11.92
C PHE A 643 18.68 -39.37 -11.41
N ASN A 644 19.55 -38.76 -12.24
CA ASN A 644 20.89 -38.33 -11.83
C ASN A 644 20.95 -36.83 -11.44
N LYS A 645 19.85 -36.08 -11.64
CA LYS A 645 19.68 -34.65 -11.36
C LYS A 645 20.63 -33.76 -12.17
N ASP A 646 20.98 -34.16 -13.40
CA ASP A 646 21.81 -33.35 -14.30
C ASP A 646 21.01 -32.31 -15.12
N GLY A 647 19.69 -32.30 -14.95
CA GLY A 647 18.75 -31.40 -15.60
C GLY A 647 18.30 -31.87 -16.97
N TYR A 648 18.71 -33.07 -17.42
CA TYR A 648 18.35 -33.65 -18.71
C TYR A 648 17.92 -35.11 -18.60
N VAL A 649 16.77 -35.47 -19.19
CA VAL A 649 16.38 -36.88 -19.33
C VAL A 649 17.16 -37.53 -20.48
N ASN A 650 18.12 -38.40 -20.16
CA ASN A 650 19.03 -38.96 -21.15
C ASN A 650 19.39 -40.44 -20.90
N ALA A 651 20.40 -40.93 -21.61
CA ALA A 651 20.82 -42.33 -21.55
C ALA A 651 21.33 -42.76 -20.17
N ILE A 652 21.83 -41.81 -19.37
CA ILE A 652 22.24 -42.08 -17.99
C ILE A 652 21.00 -42.40 -17.15
N ASP A 653 19.90 -41.67 -17.31
CA ASP A 653 18.66 -41.92 -16.58
C ASP A 653 17.99 -43.24 -16.98
N ALA A 654 17.98 -43.56 -18.28
CA ALA A 654 17.51 -44.88 -18.71
C ALA A 654 18.36 -46.02 -18.12
N SER A 655 19.66 -45.80 -17.93
CA SER A 655 20.53 -46.80 -17.29
C SER A 655 20.25 -46.93 -15.79
N ILE A 656 19.86 -45.85 -15.13
CA ILE A 656 19.44 -45.85 -13.72
C ILE A 656 18.11 -46.58 -13.58
N LEU A 657 17.13 -46.28 -14.42
CA LEU A 657 15.83 -46.96 -14.45
C LEU A 657 15.99 -48.46 -14.66
N ALA A 658 16.75 -48.86 -15.68
CA ALA A 658 17.00 -50.27 -15.96
C ALA A 658 17.71 -50.98 -14.81
N ALA A 659 18.62 -50.29 -14.11
CA ALA A 659 19.36 -50.87 -12.99
C ALA A 659 18.49 -51.13 -11.75
N GLN A 660 17.36 -50.43 -11.63
CA GLN A 660 16.47 -50.49 -10.46
C GLN A 660 15.14 -51.17 -10.75
N TRP A 661 15.00 -51.84 -11.90
CA TRP A 661 13.76 -52.52 -12.28
C TRP A 661 13.25 -53.52 -11.23
N GLY A 662 11.99 -53.39 -10.81
CA GLY A 662 11.36 -54.30 -9.85
C GLY A 662 10.57 -53.61 -8.72
N ASP A 663 10.18 -54.41 -7.73
CA ASP A 663 9.39 -53.98 -6.57
C ASP A 663 10.28 -53.69 -5.36
N HIS A 664 10.16 -52.48 -4.82
CA HIS A 664 10.93 -51.99 -3.68
C HIS A 664 10.05 -51.68 -2.46
N ARG A 665 8.81 -52.18 -2.42
CA ARG A 665 7.86 -51.97 -1.31
C ARG A 665 8.15 -52.81 -0.06
N GLY A 666 9.18 -53.64 -0.06
CA GLY A 666 9.53 -54.53 1.05
C GLY A 666 10.96 -54.38 1.54
N GLY A 667 11.16 -54.26 2.86
CA GLY A 667 12.47 -54.41 3.49
C GLY A 667 13.04 -55.80 3.24
N GLU A 668 14.32 -55.84 2.87
CA GLU A 668 15.17 -56.99 2.50
C GLU A 668 14.64 -58.37 2.92
N SER A 669 13.92 -59.04 2.02
CA SER A 669 13.65 -60.48 2.17
C SER A 669 14.88 -61.26 1.71
N SER A 670 15.52 -61.93 2.68
CA SER A 670 16.65 -62.83 2.46
C SER A 670 16.41 -63.75 1.26
N ALA A 671 17.33 -63.73 0.30
CA ALA A 671 17.29 -64.58 -0.87
C ALA A 671 17.09 -66.06 -0.46
N SER A 672 16.02 -66.68 -0.96
CA SER A 672 15.77 -68.10 -0.75
C SER A 672 16.97 -68.89 -1.31
N ALA A 673 17.54 -69.80 -0.52
CA ALA A 673 18.63 -70.66 -0.97
C ALA A 673 18.17 -71.47 -2.19
N VAL A 674 18.78 -71.19 -3.34
CA VAL A 674 18.58 -71.96 -4.57
C VAL A 674 19.09 -73.38 -4.34
N PRO A 675 18.31 -74.44 -4.62
CA PRO A 675 18.80 -75.82 -4.54
C PRO A 675 19.95 -76.03 -5.53
N GLU A 676 21.11 -76.46 -5.03
CA GLU A 676 22.29 -76.68 -5.88
C GLU A 676 22.00 -77.75 -6.94
N PRO A 677 22.40 -77.52 -8.21
CA PRO A 677 22.31 -78.52 -9.25
C PRO A 677 23.24 -79.69 -8.91
N SER A 678 22.85 -80.88 -9.38
CA SER A 678 23.47 -82.22 -9.22
C SER A 678 24.90 -82.36 -9.78
N ALA A 679 25.79 -81.40 -9.50
CA ALA A 679 27.19 -81.40 -9.89
C ALA A 679 28.00 -82.50 -9.18
N LEU A 680 27.66 -82.84 -7.93
CA LEU A 680 28.30 -83.94 -7.19
C LEU A 680 28.03 -85.31 -7.84
N THR A 681 26.87 -85.50 -8.45
CA THR A 681 26.50 -86.76 -9.12
C THR A 681 27.25 -86.94 -10.44
N LEU A 682 27.52 -85.86 -11.17
CA LEU A 682 28.32 -85.88 -12.41
C LEU A 682 29.82 -86.10 -12.15
N VAL A 683 30.36 -85.58 -11.04
CA VAL A 683 31.77 -85.83 -10.65
C VAL A 683 31.96 -87.27 -10.18
N LEU A 684 31.01 -87.85 -9.42
CA LEU A 684 31.11 -89.25 -9.00
C LEU A 684 31.00 -90.26 -10.17
N LEU A 685 30.15 -89.99 -11.17
CA LEU A 685 30.05 -90.80 -12.39
C LEU A 685 31.30 -90.67 -13.27
N GLY A 686 31.91 -89.48 -13.35
CA GLY A 686 33.17 -89.25 -14.04
C GLY A 686 34.37 -89.97 -13.40
N CYS A 687 34.43 -90.01 -12.06
CA CYS A 687 35.48 -90.73 -11.33
C CYS A 687 35.34 -92.26 -11.44
N LEU A 688 34.12 -92.82 -11.48
CA LEU A 688 33.90 -94.26 -11.66
C LEU A 688 34.30 -94.76 -13.07
N ALA A 689 34.07 -93.95 -14.11
CA ALA A 689 34.48 -94.28 -15.47
C ALA A 689 36.01 -94.25 -15.67
N ALA A 690 36.74 -93.44 -14.88
CA ALA A 690 38.19 -93.39 -14.89
C ALA A 690 38.87 -94.59 -14.19
N LEU A 691 38.19 -95.22 -13.20
CA LEU A 691 38.71 -96.38 -12.48
C LEU A 691 38.57 -97.71 -13.24
N ILE A 692 37.68 -97.81 -14.23
CA ILE A 692 37.51 -99.04 -15.05
C ILE A 692 38.58 -99.14 -16.17
N ARG A 693 39.31 -98.06 -16.48
CA ARG A 693 40.27 -98.05 -17.61
C ARG A 693 41.71 -98.41 -17.23
N ARG A 694 41.97 -98.88 -16.01
CA ARG A 694 43.35 -99.15 -15.53
C ARG A 694 43.51 -100.48 -14.79
N THR A 695 42.98 -101.57 -15.34
CA THR A 695 43.50 -102.94 -15.13
C THR A 695 43.32 -103.79 -16.40
N ARG A 696 44.20 -103.57 -17.38
CA ARG A 696 44.80 -104.64 -18.18
C ARG A 696 46.30 -104.54 -18.04
#